data_AF-A0A8J8TSF4-F1
#
_entry.id   AF-A0A8J8TSF4-F1
#
_cell.length_a   1.000
_cell.length_b   1.000
_cell.length_c   1.000
_cell.angle_alpha   90.00
_cell.angle_beta   90.00
_cell.angle_gamma   90.00
#
_symmetry.space_group_name_H-M   'P 1'
#
loop_
_entity.id
_entity.type
_entity.pdbx_description
1 polymer ?
#
loop_
_entity_poly.entity_id
_entity_poly.type
_entity_poly.pdbx_seq_one_letter_code
_entity_poly.pdbx_strand_id
1 'polypeptide(L)'
;MSEYDPSHDEAEPNDADEQERNHAGHAHEIPDESAFEDVSIGRRQFGRLAAAVGAALTLPGNAVADLEDSAMTDEYEYVVNHTPDDYPVPTLIRFEDESGIDDLLGLDVDLEDDWILEDQSVAYAQLTTAQVEEVIDLPSTEELSYSPGSNPFWRLGEYPLGVFPAPHRAVDFIDYEQMISGMEHLESEHSDRLDFYALSDAENPHDVEFGQSPGHHNRITDREDPKDLHVAEITNDIDEIRGTEEFEERQKVMFEASIHGLERAGPEACYRFIERILTGREQEFERLLDDVVLIILSVNPDGWVARSPQYDSGWQVGGDGTGSPRVPAAPLHERGNAEVFDTNRQYPTIGWIDPVHHPGEPDEDRWAEDNPSDIVTTVPDAMGAVEHFRQYANLTHGADLHAMLWNSDFILGLINQIEYTQNEFHDLYEMNRVLEESLEEKLDNWEALADAQEAATDDFNTDALGFPVLPETAYDYSTIWDTIGYTITGGLIGFMGASEDRGGLDVTTMAFEMAYSHMVGGNVYNPELCEMWVTGYMESMRTMTEYALRDVDSTVATRSGESAEVAYVTTDELTRSSEELSFFEEEGSTAVNATDEELVVDAYETETTTLDVAEGLHTLSVHAHAEQDLADVVLQNPAGEEVRAYRPSERNGEAHHDFEPFVVREPEGGEWTLEVESLMEERPVHMDVQIGTLQSDTDHPDPRDALGFEQEAYEVTPLAFFEDYDDANDRIDAVALTPAEVADGAAADYDHLVVIHDDAGDDREAYADALDAFVEDDGNLVVTDTGLRLLAEMETAAGIDADDVVTETFGVAHVEEKEDHPLLTDTRPIQRMLWKVAPLGYPYAEDAPMTLIDADAFEESGGSVAGTTDGLVSAGSIFTDDEAWQGIHAVGGLLPPANQTELHPFGLKNHVLSFFGHTVFTNALGFEQVRIVDGEETMRIGDAEQGPIEGEEPEFTAEGDREDSGSVFTGGQTNRTELAVDVVEPDDESVLVRDTVPENWGVDEAYGDVEATTPAMNGGTHVYFGLDDSSGSYEELIHFAEAPDELLESNVYEFGPIAVSRDTDDDGTLTDREWIELEDTAREVTVVAEET
;
A
#
# COMPACT_ATOMS: atom_id res chain seq x y z
N MET A 1 8.78 -37.16 41.36
CA MET A 1 8.76 -38.45 42.10
C MET A 1 7.57 -38.48 43.04
N SER A 2 6.86 -39.62 43.09
CA SER A 2 5.65 -39.96 43.89
C SER A 2 4.33 -39.64 43.18
N GLU A 3 3.84 -40.49 42.26
CA GLU A 3 3.07 -41.74 42.47
C GLU A 3 1.55 -41.52 42.70
N TYR A 4 0.77 -41.90 41.67
CA TYR A 4 -0.38 -42.82 41.68
C TYR A 4 -1.59 -42.55 42.59
N ASP A 5 -2.80 -42.42 42.01
CA ASP A 5 -3.75 -43.55 41.82
C ASP A 5 -5.20 -43.04 41.56
N PRO A 6 -5.83 -43.40 40.42
CA PRO A 6 -7.24 -43.14 40.12
C PRO A 6 -8.14 -44.33 40.52
N SER A 7 -9.36 -44.09 41.02
CA SER A 7 -10.44 -45.10 40.94
C SER A 7 -11.82 -44.58 41.35
N HIS A 8 -12.78 -44.80 40.43
CA HIS A 8 -14.16 -45.29 40.62
C HIS A 8 -15.13 -44.38 41.42
N ASP A 9 -16.43 -44.28 41.10
CA ASP A 9 -17.36 -45.35 40.76
C ASP A 9 -18.68 -44.80 40.18
N GLU A 10 -19.36 -45.72 39.49
CA GLU A 10 -20.63 -45.69 38.76
C GLU A 10 -21.89 -45.24 39.55
N ALA A 11 -22.91 -44.77 38.82
CA ALA A 11 -24.26 -45.40 38.69
C ALA A 11 -25.46 -44.42 38.70
N GLU A 12 -26.05 -44.21 37.50
CA GLU A 12 -27.46 -44.38 37.06
C GLU A 12 -28.68 -44.12 38.02
N PRO A 13 -29.94 -44.14 37.52
CA PRO A 13 -30.60 -43.33 36.48
C PRO A 13 -31.99 -42.84 36.99
N ASN A 14 -32.75 -42.05 36.22
CA ASN A 14 -34.22 -42.17 36.26
C ASN A 14 -34.94 -41.49 35.10
N ASP A 15 -35.64 -42.33 34.36
CA ASP A 15 -36.70 -42.01 33.41
C ASP A 15 -37.88 -41.25 34.06
N ALA A 16 -38.48 -40.35 33.27
CA ALA A 16 -39.91 -40.11 33.30
C ALA A 16 -40.43 -39.72 31.91
N ASP A 17 -41.17 -40.66 31.34
CA ASP A 17 -41.84 -40.74 30.05
C ASP A 17 -42.82 -39.61 29.65
N GLU A 18 -42.84 -39.41 28.32
CA GLU A 18 -43.99 -39.25 27.41
C GLU A 18 -44.95 -38.04 27.54
N GLN A 19 -45.03 -37.22 26.47
CA GLN A 19 -46.16 -37.34 25.51
C GLN A 19 -46.06 -36.43 24.25
N GLU A 20 -46.42 -37.06 23.12
CA GLU A 20 -47.08 -36.51 21.92
C GLU A 20 -46.26 -35.78 20.83
N ARG A 21 -45.67 -36.61 19.95
CA ARG A 21 -45.45 -36.30 18.52
C ARG A 21 -46.79 -36.30 17.77
N ASN A 22 -47.13 -35.19 17.13
CA ASN A 22 -48.12 -35.13 16.05
C ASN A 22 -47.41 -34.82 14.73
N HIS A 23 -47.49 -35.76 13.79
CA HIS A 23 -47.15 -35.55 12.38
C HIS A 23 -48.33 -34.90 11.62
N ALA A 24 -48.06 -33.80 10.93
CA ALA A 24 -48.66 -33.38 9.66
C ALA A 24 -47.68 -32.31 9.11
N GLY A 25 -46.92 -32.53 8.04
CA GLY A 25 -47.38 -32.87 6.70
C GLY A 25 -47.29 -31.62 5.82
N HIS A 26 -46.09 -31.19 5.46
CA HIS A 26 -45.82 -30.31 4.33
C HIS A 26 -44.71 -30.95 3.50
N ALA A 27 -45.05 -31.29 2.26
CA ALA A 27 -44.11 -31.78 1.27
C ALA A 27 -43.26 -30.59 0.82
N HIS A 28 -41.94 -30.69 0.95
CA HIS A 28 -41.04 -29.91 0.11
C HIS A 28 -41.05 -30.54 -1.29
N GLU A 29 -41.35 -29.70 -2.28
CA GLU A 29 -41.12 -30.00 -3.68
C GLU A 29 -39.63 -30.30 -3.86
N ILE A 30 -39.34 -31.45 -4.45
CA ILE A 30 -38.02 -31.74 -5.00
C ILE A 30 -37.82 -30.71 -6.14
N PRO A 31 -36.73 -29.93 -6.16
CA PRO A 31 -36.44 -29.05 -7.29
C PRO A 31 -36.39 -29.86 -8.59
N ASP A 32 -36.91 -29.27 -9.66
CA ASP A 32 -36.93 -29.86 -11.00
C ASP A 32 -35.48 -30.18 -11.44
N GLU A 33 -35.21 -31.43 -11.84
CA GLU A 33 -33.89 -31.85 -12.38
C GLU A 33 -33.48 -31.03 -13.61
N SER A 34 -34.40 -30.27 -14.22
CA SER A 34 -34.11 -29.37 -15.34
C SER A 34 -33.49 -28.02 -14.94
N ALA A 35 -33.38 -27.68 -13.64
CA ALA A 35 -32.77 -26.42 -13.21
C ALA A 35 -31.25 -26.35 -13.48
N PHE A 36 -30.63 -27.50 -13.76
CA PHE A 36 -29.20 -27.63 -14.07
C PHE A 36 -28.94 -28.20 -15.48
N GLU A 37 -29.98 -28.37 -16.31
CA GLU A 37 -29.81 -28.92 -17.68
C GLU A 37 -29.15 -27.91 -18.65
N ASP A 38 -29.15 -26.62 -18.31
CA ASP A 38 -28.59 -25.54 -19.13
C ASP A 38 -27.33 -24.87 -18.51
N VAL A 39 -26.81 -25.37 -17.38
CA VAL A 39 -25.55 -24.87 -16.77
C VAL A 39 -24.52 -26.00 -16.75
N SER A 40 -23.51 -25.89 -17.61
CA SER A 40 -22.45 -26.89 -17.74
C SER A 40 -21.30 -26.59 -16.78
N ILE A 41 -21.51 -26.79 -15.48
CA ILE A 41 -20.38 -26.84 -14.53
C ILE A 41 -19.71 -28.20 -14.71
N GLY A 42 -18.45 -28.21 -15.14
CA GLY A 42 -17.67 -29.44 -15.25
C GLY A 42 -17.44 -30.04 -13.86
N ARG A 43 -17.33 -31.38 -13.75
CA ARG A 43 -16.96 -32.03 -12.46
C ARG A 43 -15.65 -31.49 -11.89
N ARG A 44 -14.73 -31.08 -12.75
CA ARG A 44 -13.45 -30.45 -12.41
C ARG A 44 -13.62 -29.06 -11.80
N GLN A 45 -14.61 -28.32 -12.29
CA GLN A 45 -15.01 -26.99 -11.82
C GLN A 45 -15.74 -27.11 -10.47
N PHE A 46 -16.56 -28.14 -10.28
CA PHE A 46 -17.15 -28.49 -8.98
C PHE A 46 -16.12 -28.96 -7.94
N GLY A 47 -15.08 -29.69 -8.34
CA GLY A 47 -14.00 -30.09 -7.42
C GLY A 47 -13.12 -28.90 -6.99
N ARG A 48 -12.80 -27.98 -7.90
CA ARG A 48 -12.18 -26.69 -7.55
C ARG A 48 -13.09 -25.85 -6.66
N LEU A 49 -14.40 -25.85 -6.92
CA LEU A 49 -15.42 -25.20 -6.09
C LEU A 49 -15.56 -25.84 -4.70
N ALA A 50 -15.36 -27.14 -4.55
CA ALA A 50 -15.40 -27.80 -3.25
C ALA A 50 -14.11 -27.56 -2.44
N ALA A 51 -12.96 -27.55 -3.13
CA ALA A 51 -11.65 -27.26 -2.53
C ALA A 51 -11.46 -25.77 -2.16
N ALA A 52 -12.05 -24.84 -2.93
CA ALA A 52 -11.98 -23.40 -2.69
C ALA A 52 -13.08 -22.87 -1.73
N VAL A 53 -14.05 -23.70 -1.32
CA VAL A 53 -15.25 -23.22 -0.60
C VAL A 53 -15.58 -24.02 0.66
N GLY A 54 -14.70 -24.92 1.13
CA GLY A 54 -14.78 -25.49 2.49
C GLY A 54 -16.11 -26.17 2.88
N ALA A 55 -16.97 -26.54 1.92
CA ALA A 55 -18.36 -26.93 2.20
C ALA A 55 -18.54 -28.40 2.65
N ALA A 56 -17.46 -29.10 3.02
CA ALA A 56 -17.50 -30.42 3.63
C ALA A 56 -16.74 -30.43 4.96
N LEU A 57 -17.40 -29.96 6.02
CA LEU A 57 -16.91 -29.97 7.40
C LEU A 57 -16.60 -31.41 7.87
N THR A 58 -15.31 -31.76 7.98
CA THR A 58 -14.85 -32.92 8.75
C THR A 58 -13.65 -32.55 9.58
N LEU A 59 -13.80 -32.70 10.91
CA LEU A 59 -12.76 -32.54 11.93
C LEU A 59 -11.48 -33.34 11.60
N PRO A 60 -10.29 -32.78 11.85
CA PRO A 60 -9.04 -33.48 11.67
C PRO A 60 -8.83 -34.49 12.79
N GLY A 61 -8.14 -35.58 12.46
CA GLY A 61 -7.95 -36.73 13.34
C GLY A 61 -9.08 -37.76 13.28
N ASN A 62 -10.18 -37.48 12.57
CA ASN A 62 -11.10 -38.54 12.12
C ASN A 62 -10.80 -38.85 10.66
N ALA A 63 -10.30 -40.05 10.42
CA ALA A 63 -10.17 -40.56 9.06
C ALA A 63 -11.55 -40.53 8.37
N VAL A 64 -11.64 -39.82 7.24
CA VAL A 64 -12.85 -39.75 6.39
C VAL A 64 -12.93 -40.94 5.43
N ALA A 65 -11.77 -41.52 5.10
CA ALA A 65 -11.62 -42.82 4.47
C ALA A 65 -10.89 -43.82 5.41
N ASP A 66 -10.81 -45.08 4.99
CA ASP A 66 -10.08 -46.16 5.71
C ASP A 66 -9.29 -46.97 4.66
N LEU A 67 -8.51 -46.24 3.86
CA LEU A 67 -7.65 -46.77 2.81
C LEU A 67 -6.28 -47.11 3.41
N GLU A 68 -5.90 -48.38 3.37
CA GLU A 68 -4.60 -48.87 3.83
C GLU A 68 -4.04 -49.79 2.75
N ASP A 69 -2.89 -49.43 2.16
CA ASP A 69 -2.17 -50.30 1.23
C ASP A 69 -0.65 -50.13 1.37
N SER A 70 0.07 -51.24 1.18
CA SER A 70 1.54 -51.25 1.22
C SER A 70 2.24 -50.44 0.12
N ALA A 71 1.52 -50.05 -0.94
CA ALA A 71 2.04 -49.16 -1.96
C ALA A 71 2.01 -47.68 -1.51
N MET A 72 1.24 -47.31 -0.50
CA MET A 72 1.18 -45.92 -0.03
C MET A 72 2.33 -45.63 0.94
N THR A 73 2.91 -44.43 0.86
CA THR A 73 3.77 -43.93 1.94
C THR A 73 2.91 -43.54 3.15
N ASP A 74 3.48 -43.57 4.35
CA ASP A 74 2.75 -43.21 5.60
C ASP A 74 2.11 -41.80 5.50
N GLU A 75 2.84 -40.84 4.91
CA GLU A 75 2.34 -39.48 4.67
C GLU A 75 1.17 -39.45 3.69
N TYR A 76 1.28 -40.18 2.57
CA TYR A 76 0.23 -40.23 1.57
C TYR A 76 -1.04 -40.91 2.09
N GLU A 77 -0.88 -42.02 2.80
CA GLU A 77 -1.99 -42.70 3.48
C GLU A 77 -2.69 -41.76 4.46
N TYR A 78 -1.93 -40.97 5.23
CA TYR A 78 -2.51 -39.98 6.13
C TYR A 78 -3.31 -38.93 5.36
N VAL A 79 -2.72 -38.29 4.34
CA VAL A 79 -3.37 -37.20 3.58
C VAL A 79 -4.65 -37.68 2.90
N VAL A 80 -4.62 -38.81 2.21
CA VAL A 80 -5.81 -39.36 1.52
C VAL A 80 -6.93 -39.70 2.52
N ASN A 81 -6.57 -40.20 3.71
CA ASN A 81 -7.57 -40.55 4.72
C ASN A 81 -8.08 -39.36 5.52
N HIS A 82 -7.42 -38.20 5.50
CA HIS A 82 -7.76 -37.02 6.31
C HIS A 82 -8.12 -35.78 5.49
N THR A 83 -8.36 -35.95 4.19
CA THR A 83 -8.91 -34.91 3.29
C THR A 83 -10.24 -35.41 2.69
N PRO A 84 -11.19 -34.52 2.35
CA PRO A 84 -12.49 -34.92 1.78
C PRO A 84 -12.36 -35.90 0.59
N ASP A 85 -13.32 -36.81 0.41
CA ASP A 85 -13.25 -37.87 -0.63
C ASP A 85 -13.05 -37.33 -2.07
N ASP A 86 -13.54 -36.11 -2.35
CA ASP A 86 -13.44 -35.41 -3.62
C ASP A 86 -12.27 -34.41 -3.68
N TYR A 87 -11.48 -34.29 -2.61
CA TYR A 87 -10.24 -33.52 -2.60
C TYR A 87 -9.19 -34.19 -3.51
N PRO A 88 -8.66 -33.47 -4.51
CA PRO A 88 -7.69 -34.03 -5.44
C PRO A 88 -6.28 -33.98 -4.82
N VAL A 89 -5.78 -35.12 -4.33
CA VAL A 89 -4.47 -35.23 -3.66
C VAL A 89 -3.31 -35.25 -4.69
N PRO A 90 -2.34 -34.32 -4.62
CA PRO A 90 -1.08 -34.36 -5.38
C PRO A 90 -0.33 -35.69 -5.19
N THR A 91 -0.29 -36.52 -6.24
CA THR A 91 0.22 -37.89 -6.16
C THR A 91 1.33 -38.12 -7.17
N LEU A 92 2.49 -38.55 -6.68
CA LEU A 92 3.55 -39.15 -7.47
C LEU A 92 3.38 -40.67 -7.48
N ILE A 93 3.30 -41.26 -8.68
CA ILE A 93 2.97 -42.67 -8.91
C ILE A 93 4.18 -43.37 -9.53
N ARG A 94 4.72 -44.38 -8.86
CA ARG A 94 5.80 -45.23 -9.40
C ARG A 94 5.26 -46.59 -9.82
N PHE A 95 5.66 -47.04 -11.00
CA PHE A 95 5.27 -48.33 -11.57
C PHE A 95 6.46 -49.28 -11.72
N GLU A 96 6.18 -50.59 -11.70
CA GLU A 96 7.18 -51.66 -11.92
C GLU A 96 7.84 -51.54 -13.32
N ASP A 97 7.06 -51.10 -14.32
CA ASP A 97 7.51 -50.85 -15.70
C ASP A 97 6.54 -49.93 -16.48
N GLU A 98 6.95 -49.54 -17.70
CA GLU A 98 6.22 -48.65 -18.62
C GLU A 98 4.76 -49.08 -18.88
N SER A 99 4.40 -50.37 -18.72
CA SER A 99 3.01 -50.80 -18.93
C SER A 99 2.03 -50.26 -17.88
N GLY A 100 2.53 -49.84 -16.70
CA GLY A 100 1.71 -49.14 -15.72
C GLY A 100 1.23 -47.77 -16.18
N ILE A 101 2.02 -47.07 -17.01
CA ILE A 101 1.62 -45.79 -17.59
C ILE A 101 0.47 -46.01 -18.60
N ASP A 102 0.57 -47.02 -19.46
CA ASP A 102 -0.51 -47.40 -20.39
C ASP A 102 -1.82 -47.75 -19.64
N ASP A 103 -1.71 -48.44 -18.50
CA ASP A 103 -2.84 -48.80 -17.66
C ASP A 103 -3.44 -47.57 -16.96
N LEU A 104 -2.62 -46.65 -16.45
CA LEU A 104 -3.04 -45.38 -15.84
C LEU A 104 -3.76 -44.48 -16.85
N LEU A 105 -3.23 -44.34 -18.08
CA LEU A 105 -3.90 -43.63 -19.18
C LEU A 105 -5.25 -44.25 -19.59
N GLY A 106 -5.51 -45.49 -19.16
CA GLY A 106 -6.80 -46.17 -19.31
C GLY A 106 -7.86 -45.78 -18.28
N LEU A 107 -7.47 -45.08 -17.20
CA LEU A 107 -8.35 -44.58 -16.14
C LEU A 107 -8.87 -43.17 -16.46
N ASP A 108 -9.91 -42.72 -15.75
CA ASP A 108 -10.45 -41.36 -15.85
C ASP A 108 -9.64 -40.42 -14.92
N VAL A 109 -8.34 -40.32 -15.19
CA VAL A 109 -7.37 -39.50 -14.44
C VAL A 109 -6.87 -38.38 -15.34
N ASP A 110 -6.72 -37.19 -14.79
CA ASP A 110 -6.15 -36.07 -15.52
C ASP A 110 -4.63 -36.19 -15.59
N LEU A 111 -4.09 -36.25 -16.81
CA LEU A 111 -2.68 -36.42 -17.08
C LEU A 111 -2.28 -35.60 -18.28
N GLU A 112 -1.20 -34.84 -18.13
CA GLU A 112 -0.51 -34.17 -19.22
C GLU A 112 0.75 -34.94 -19.62
N ASP A 113 1.17 -34.81 -20.89
CA ASP A 113 2.39 -35.46 -21.38
C ASP A 113 3.63 -35.05 -20.58
N ASP A 114 3.68 -33.80 -20.09
CA ASP A 114 4.78 -33.27 -19.28
C ASP A 114 4.79 -33.83 -17.83
N TRP A 115 3.74 -34.54 -17.41
CA TRP A 115 3.61 -35.17 -16.09
C TRP A 115 3.90 -36.68 -16.12
N ILE A 116 4.57 -37.15 -17.17
CA ILE A 116 4.97 -38.55 -17.35
C ILE A 116 6.47 -38.65 -17.62
N LEU A 117 7.17 -39.48 -16.84
CA LEU A 117 8.55 -39.89 -17.08
C LEU A 117 8.58 -41.35 -17.52
N GLU A 118 8.30 -41.60 -18.81
CA GLU A 118 8.24 -42.95 -19.39
C GLU A 118 9.50 -43.77 -19.08
N ASP A 119 10.68 -43.18 -19.28
CA ASP A 119 11.98 -43.84 -19.06
C ASP A 119 12.21 -44.26 -17.59
N GLN A 120 11.47 -43.65 -16.65
CA GLN A 120 11.54 -43.96 -15.22
C GLN A 120 10.32 -44.75 -14.72
N SER A 121 9.31 -44.98 -15.58
CA SER A 121 8.04 -45.61 -15.20
C SER A 121 7.35 -44.85 -14.06
N VAL A 122 7.35 -43.51 -14.12
CA VAL A 122 6.76 -42.62 -13.14
C VAL A 122 5.76 -41.67 -13.79
N ALA A 123 4.67 -41.37 -13.11
CA ALA A 123 3.70 -40.35 -13.50
C ALA A 123 3.28 -39.50 -12.29
N TYR A 124 2.80 -38.30 -12.55
CA TYR A 124 2.16 -37.45 -11.55
C TYR A 124 0.71 -37.20 -11.90
N ALA A 125 -0.18 -37.23 -10.91
CA ALA A 125 -1.58 -36.88 -11.06
C ALA A 125 -2.15 -36.33 -9.75
N GLN A 126 -3.21 -35.53 -9.83
CA GLN A 126 -4.02 -35.19 -8.67
C GLN A 126 -5.18 -36.18 -8.57
N LEU A 127 -5.21 -36.99 -7.52
CA LEU A 127 -6.13 -38.12 -7.37
C LEU A 127 -7.10 -37.90 -6.22
N THR A 128 -8.40 -38.04 -6.50
CA THR A 128 -9.44 -38.19 -5.46
C THR A 128 -9.33 -39.55 -4.78
N THR A 129 -9.89 -39.71 -3.58
CA THR A 129 -9.87 -40.98 -2.83
C THR A 129 -10.35 -42.16 -3.68
N ALA A 130 -11.38 -41.98 -4.50
CA ALA A 130 -11.87 -43.01 -5.41
C ALA A 130 -10.88 -43.36 -6.54
N GLN A 131 -10.16 -42.38 -7.09
CA GLN A 131 -9.13 -42.63 -8.10
C GLN A 131 -7.90 -43.31 -7.49
N VAL A 132 -7.56 -43.00 -6.22
CA VAL A 132 -6.50 -43.69 -5.48
C VAL A 132 -6.79 -45.18 -5.36
N GLU A 133 -8.04 -45.58 -5.04
CA GLU A 133 -8.45 -46.99 -5.04
C GLU A 133 -8.23 -47.65 -6.41
N GLU A 134 -8.58 -46.97 -7.50
CA GLU A 134 -8.40 -47.49 -8.87
C GLU A 134 -6.92 -47.65 -9.25
N VAL A 135 -6.05 -46.72 -8.83
CA VAL A 135 -4.61 -46.76 -9.12
C VAL A 135 -3.89 -47.84 -8.31
N ILE A 136 -4.25 -48.04 -7.04
CA ILE A 136 -3.68 -49.12 -6.21
C ILE A 136 -4.04 -50.51 -6.76
N ASP A 137 -5.24 -50.66 -7.33
CA ASP A 137 -5.69 -51.91 -7.93
C ASP A 137 -4.97 -52.25 -9.25
N LEU A 138 -4.16 -51.33 -9.80
CA LEU A 138 -3.34 -51.61 -10.99
C LEU A 138 -2.20 -52.59 -10.64
N PRO A 139 -1.99 -53.66 -11.44
CA PRO A 139 -1.01 -54.70 -11.12
C PRO A 139 0.45 -54.24 -11.04
N SER A 140 0.78 -53.09 -11.62
CA SER A 140 2.13 -52.55 -11.77
C SER A 140 2.40 -51.38 -10.82
N THR A 141 1.46 -50.93 -10.00
CA THR A 141 1.70 -49.86 -9.02
C THR A 141 2.66 -50.34 -7.94
N GLU A 142 3.81 -49.67 -7.82
CA GLU A 142 4.82 -49.96 -6.79
C GLU A 142 4.67 -49.03 -5.58
N GLU A 143 4.48 -47.74 -5.82
CA GLU A 143 4.47 -46.72 -4.77
C GLU A 143 3.59 -45.52 -5.13
N LEU A 144 2.85 -45.01 -4.15
CA LEU A 144 2.13 -43.74 -4.18
C LEU A 144 2.64 -42.86 -3.05
N SER A 145 3.08 -41.64 -3.39
CA SER A 145 3.58 -40.67 -2.42
C SER A 145 2.93 -39.30 -2.61
N TYR A 146 2.66 -38.61 -1.50
CA TYR A 146 2.24 -37.22 -1.50
C TYR A 146 3.38 -36.37 -2.07
N SER A 147 3.07 -35.53 -3.06
CA SER A 147 4.07 -34.71 -3.75
C SER A 147 3.47 -33.34 -4.09
N PRO A 148 3.23 -32.47 -3.09
CA PRO A 148 2.81 -31.10 -3.33
C PRO A 148 3.92 -30.32 -4.02
N GLY A 149 3.61 -29.14 -4.55
CA GLY A 149 4.62 -28.25 -5.13
C GLY A 149 4.55 -28.09 -6.65
N SER A 150 5.25 -27.08 -7.15
CA SER A 150 5.24 -26.65 -8.54
C SER A 150 5.86 -27.67 -9.50
N ASN A 151 6.87 -28.42 -9.06
CA ASN A 151 7.50 -29.46 -9.86
C ASN A 151 6.94 -30.85 -9.47
N PRO A 152 6.25 -31.57 -10.35
CA PRO A 152 5.67 -32.86 -10.01
C PRO A 152 6.68 -33.96 -9.62
N PHE A 153 7.97 -33.78 -9.90
CA PHE A 153 9.01 -34.81 -9.76
C PHE A 153 10.12 -34.48 -8.76
N TRP A 154 10.03 -33.38 -8.00
CA TRP A 154 11.11 -32.96 -7.10
C TRP A 154 11.50 -34.03 -6.08
N ARG A 155 10.54 -34.85 -5.60
CA ARG A 155 10.79 -35.97 -4.67
C ARG A 155 11.65 -37.09 -5.26
N LEU A 156 11.87 -37.10 -6.59
CA LEU A 156 12.81 -38.01 -7.26
C LEU A 156 14.26 -37.48 -7.24
N GLY A 157 14.46 -36.20 -6.93
CA GLY A 157 15.70 -35.47 -7.21
C GLY A 157 15.94 -35.30 -8.71
N GLU A 158 14.87 -35.29 -9.51
CA GLU A 158 14.90 -35.17 -10.97
C GLU A 158 14.14 -33.92 -11.40
N TYR A 159 14.77 -33.07 -12.21
CA TYR A 159 14.24 -31.75 -12.59
C TYR A 159 14.11 -31.57 -14.11
N PRO A 160 13.34 -32.43 -14.81
CA PRO A 160 13.21 -32.38 -16.27
C PRO A 160 12.53 -31.09 -16.79
N LEU A 161 11.80 -30.41 -15.91
CA LEU A 161 11.09 -29.16 -16.21
C LEU A 161 11.83 -27.90 -15.70
N GLY A 162 13.00 -28.07 -15.08
CA GLY A 162 13.63 -27.08 -14.20
C GLY A 162 13.38 -27.39 -12.73
N VAL A 163 14.14 -26.79 -11.82
CA VAL A 163 13.95 -26.96 -10.37
C VAL A 163 12.63 -26.35 -9.92
N PHE A 164 12.37 -25.12 -10.38
CA PHE A 164 11.14 -24.36 -10.21
C PHE A 164 10.55 -24.05 -11.61
N PRO A 165 9.79 -24.99 -12.20
CA PRO A 165 9.33 -24.93 -13.60
C PRO A 165 8.47 -23.71 -13.85
N ALA A 166 8.70 -22.93 -14.92
CA ALA A 166 7.94 -21.72 -15.25
C ALA A 166 6.42 -21.87 -14.99
N PRO A 167 5.71 -20.84 -14.49
CA PRO A 167 4.32 -20.95 -14.00
C PRO A 167 3.37 -21.78 -14.88
N HIS A 168 3.31 -21.52 -16.18
CA HIS A 168 2.47 -22.30 -17.11
C HIS A 168 2.82 -23.81 -17.26
N ARG A 169 3.93 -24.28 -16.67
CA ARG A 169 4.34 -25.70 -16.61
C ARG A 169 4.32 -26.26 -15.19
N ALA A 170 4.06 -25.41 -14.19
CA ALA A 170 3.95 -25.81 -12.81
C ALA A 170 2.55 -26.37 -12.53
N VAL A 171 2.48 -27.28 -11.56
CA VAL A 171 1.23 -27.93 -11.17
C VAL A 171 0.58 -27.29 -9.93
N ASP A 172 1.35 -26.48 -9.20
CA ASP A 172 0.97 -25.74 -8.00
C ASP A 172 2.03 -24.64 -7.70
N PHE A 173 1.89 -23.94 -6.59
CA PHE A 173 2.94 -23.12 -5.97
C PHE A 173 4.16 -23.96 -5.56
N ILE A 174 5.33 -23.33 -5.42
CA ILE A 174 6.53 -23.91 -4.82
C ILE A 174 6.19 -24.31 -3.38
N ASP A 175 6.33 -25.60 -3.10
CA ASP A 175 6.19 -26.13 -1.75
C ASP A 175 7.46 -25.86 -0.93
N TYR A 176 7.35 -25.71 0.39
CA TYR A 176 8.50 -25.43 1.26
C TYR A 176 9.55 -26.56 1.22
N GLU A 177 9.14 -27.84 1.23
CA GLU A 177 10.09 -28.95 1.11
C GLU A 177 10.71 -29.04 -0.29
N GLN A 178 9.94 -28.69 -1.32
CA GLN A 178 10.46 -28.55 -2.68
C GLN A 178 11.49 -27.42 -2.75
N MET A 179 11.25 -26.28 -2.11
CA MET A 179 12.17 -25.14 -2.07
C MET A 179 13.53 -25.60 -1.54
N ILE A 180 13.56 -26.28 -0.39
CA ILE A 180 14.80 -26.79 0.21
C ILE A 180 15.49 -27.76 -0.75
N SER A 181 14.78 -28.82 -1.19
CA SER A 181 15.39 -29.85 -2.05
C SER A 181 15.88 -29.30 -3.39
N GLY A 182 15.19 -28.28 -3.91
CA GLY A 182 15.54 -27.60 -5.14
C GLY A 182 16.76 -26.72 -4.98
N MET A 183 16.82 -25.93 -3.90
CA MET A 183 17.94 -25.05 -3.58
C MET A 183 19.22 -25.83 -3.27
N GLU A 184 19.14 -26.90 -2.49
CA GLU A 184 20.27 -27.83 -2.26
C GLU A 184 20.79 -28.42 -3.59
N HIS A 185 19.88 -28.76 -4.51
CA HIS A 185 20.29 -29.25 -5.82
C HIS A 185 21.02 -28.16 -6.63
N LEU A 186 20.46 -26.95 -6.67
CA LEU A 186 21.07 -25.80 -7.37
C LEU A 186 22.45 -25.48 -6.80
N GLU A 187 22.60 -25.45 -5.48
CA GLU A 187 23.87 -25.23 -4.80
C GLU A 187 24.88 -26.32 -5.16
N SER A 188 24.47 -27.58 -5.18
CA SER A 188 25.36 -28.69 -5.53
C SER A 188 25.93 -28.62 -6.95
N GLU A 189 25.18 -28.03 -7.89
CA GLU A 189 25.59 -27.83 -9.29
C GLU A 189 26.29 -26.48 -9.51
N HIS A 190 26.10 -25.51 -8.61
CA HIS A 190 26.55 -24.13 -8.74
C HIS A 190 27.15 -23.56 -7.44
N SER A 191 27.95 -24.37 -6.73
CA SER A 191 28.54 -23.99 -5.43
C SER A 191 29.55 -22.83 -5.53
N ASP A 192 29.98 -22.47 -6.74
CA ASP A 192 30.80 -21.30 -7.02
C ASP A 192 29.99 -19.99 -7.00
N ARG A 193 28.65 -20.06 -7.02
CA ARG A 193 27.76 -18.90 -7.12
C ARG A 193 26.62 -18.83 -6.12
N LEU A 194 26.23 -19.96 -5.51
CA LEU A 194 25.17 -20.05 -4.51
C LEU A 194 25.74 -20.67 -3.23
N ASP A 195 25.42 -20.07 -2.10
CA ASP A 195 25.55 -20.64 -0.75
C ASP A 195 24.13 -20.69 -0.15
N PHE A 196 23.65 -21.88 0.20
CA PHE A 196 22.28 -22.08 0.72
C PHE A 196 22.33 -22.87 2.02
N TYR A 197 21.84 -22.27 3.10
CA TYR A 197 21.97 -22.85 4.44
C TYR A 197 20.78 -22.50 5.34
N ALA A 198 20.55 -23.32 6.35
CA ALA A 198 19.62 -23.03 7.43
C ALA A 198 20.34 -22.21 8.53
N LEU A 199 19.64 -21.24 9.13
CA LEU A 199 20.19 -20.46 10.24
C LEU A 199 20.52 -21.33 11.47
N SER A 200 19.80 -22.44 11.65
CA SER A 200 20.03 -23.42 12.72
C SER A 200 21.22 -24.35 12.44
N ASP A 201 21.82 -24.31 11.24
CA ASP A 201 22.95 -25.16 10.90
C ASP A 201 24.19 -24.80 11.72
N ALA A 202 24.86 -25.83 12.24
CA ALA A 202 26.11 -25.65 12.97
C ALA A 202 27.27 -25.12 12.09
N GLU A 203 27.10 -25.14 10.77
CA GLU A 203 28.05 -24.63 9.77
C GLU A 203 27.58 -23.32 9.13
N ASN A 204 26.47 -22.72 9.58
CA ASN A 204 26.01 -21.39 9.20
C ASN A 204 27.17 -20.38 9.29
N PRO A 205 27.41 -19.53 8.27
CA PRO A 205 28.46 -18.51 8.29
C PRO A 205 28.29 -17.46 9.40
N HIS A 206 27.08 -17.32 9.95
CA HIS A 206 26.72 -16.34 10.99
C HIS A 206 26.51 -17.01 12.36
N ASP A 207 26.86 -16.31 13.43
CA ASP A 207 26.66 -16.75 14.82
C ASP A 207 25.23 -16.40 15.24
N VAL A 208 24.28 -17.31 14.97
CA VAL A 208 22.84 -17.15 15.25
C VAL A 208 22.42 -18.19 16.29
N GLU A 209 21.78 -17.74 17.37
CA GLU A 209 21.24 -18.60 18.42
C GLU A 209 19.83 -19.08 18.08
N PHE A 210 19.02 -18.22 17.46
CA PHE A 210 17.63 -18.51 17.10
C PHE A 210 17.53 -18.79 15.60
N GLY A 211 17.43 -20.05 15.20
CA GLY A 211 17.46 -20.44 13.78
C GLY A 211 16.18 -21.09 13.24
N GLN A 212 15.12 -21.15 14.06
CA GLN A 212 13.90 -21.90 13.77
C GLN A 212 12.65 -21.10 14.14
N SER A 213 11.53 -21.36 13.46
CA SER A 213 10.19 -20.89 13.82
C SER A 213 9.63 -21.60 15.07
N PRO A 214 8.53 -21.11 15.68
CA PRO A 214 7.85 -21.83 16.76
C PRO A 214 7.37 -23.25 16.38
N GLY A 215 6.86 -23.41 15.16
CA GLY A 215 6.41 -24.68 14.58
C GLY A 215 4.97 -25.05 14.92
N HIS A 216 4.17 -25.40 13.91
CA HIS A 216 2.83 -25.97 14.12
C HIS A 216 2.89 -27.43 14.61
N HIS A 217 1.82 -27.86 15.29
CA HIS A 217 1.66 -29.27 15.68
C HIS A 217 1.42 -30.13 14.45
N ASN A 218 2.30 -31.10 14.21
CA ASN A 218 2.22 -32.04 13.11
C ASN A 218 1.48 -33.32 13.54
N ARG A 219 0.30 -33.56 12.98
CA ARG A 219 -0.60 -34.67 13.35
C ARG A 219 -0.11 -36.05 12.93
N ILE A 220 0.78 -36.15 11.95
CA ILE A 220 1.41 -37.42 11.56
C ILE A 220 2.42 -37.85 12.62
N THR A 221 3.23 -36.90 13.09
CA THR A 221 4.31 -37.18 14.03
C THR A 221 3.93 -36.99 15.51
N ASP A 222 2.79 -36.36 15.77
CA ASP A 222 2.24 -36.03 17.09
C ASP A 222 3.22 -35.18 17.94
N ARG A 223 3.75 -34.11 17.34
CA ARG A 223 4.67 -33.15 17.97
C ARG A 223 4.64 -31.80 17.23
N GLU A 224 5.04 -30.74 17.93
CA GLU A 224 5.45 -29.48 17.30
C GLU A 224 6.61 -29.72 16.32
N ASP A 225 6.56 -29.01 15.19
CA ASP A 225 7.47 -29.19 14.07
C ASP A 225 8.10 -27.86 13.63
N PRO A 226 8.96 -27.24 14.47
CA PRO A 226 9.74 -26.05 14.14
C PRO A 226 10.43 -26.18 12.78
N LYS A 227 10.39 -25.12 11.99
CA LYS A 227 11.01 -25.07 10.66
C LYS A 227 12.23 -24.17 10.68
N ASP A 228 13.25 -24.57 9.92
CA ASP A 228 14.47 -23.79 9.82
C ASP A 228 14.25 -22.57 8.92
N LEU A 229 14.81 -21.44 9.33
CA LEU A 229 14.89 -20.25 8.48
C LEU A 229 16.04 -20.46 7.49
N HIS A 230 15.77 -20.35 6.19
CA HIS A 230 16.76 -20.61 5.15
C HIS A 230 17.20 -19.33 4.45
N VAL A 231 18.50 -19.21 4.23
CA VAL A 231 19.14 -18.09 3.53
C VAL A 231 19.74 -18.59 2.23
N ALA A 232 19.57 -17.83 1.16
CA ALA A 232 20.32 -17.98 -0.08
C ALA A 232 21.18 -16.75 -0.33
N GLU A 233 22.50 -16.93 -0.42
CA GLU A 233 23.45 -15.91 -0.87
C GLU A 233 23.89 -16.20 -2.29
N ILE A 234 23.77 -15.23 -3.19
CA ILE A 234 24.12 -15.37 -4.61
C ILE A 234 25.15 -14.31 -4.98
N THR A 235 26.35 -14.75 -5.35
CA THR A 235 27.45 -13.87 -5.82
C THR A 235 28.52 -14.67 -6.57
N ASN A 236 29.31 -14.05 -7.46
CA ASN A 236 30.33 -14.81 -8.20
C ASN A 236 31.52 -15.20 -7.30
N ASP A 237 32.02 -16.42 -7.47
CA ASP A 237 33.18 -16.98 -6.75
C ASP A 237 32.97 -17.07 -5.22
N ILE A 238 31.73 -17.29 -4.75
CA ILE A 238 31.36 -17.27 -3.33
C ILE A 238 32.21 -18.25 -2.49
N ASP A 239 32.49 -19.44 -3.00
CA ASP A 239 33.31 -20.47 -2.33
C ASP A 239 34.79 -20.06 -2.14
N GLU A 240 35.28 -19.10 -2.94
CA GLU A 240 36.63 -18.55 -2.83
C GLU A 240 36.69 -17.29 -1.96
N ILE A 241 35.67 -16.43 -2.01
CA ILE A 241 35.69 -15.09 -1.38
C ILE A 241 34.99 -15.03 -0.03
N ARG A 242 34.19 -16.03 0.35
CA ARG A 242 33.49 -16.08 1.65
C ARG A 242 34.47 -15.86 2.82
N GLY A 243 34.09 -14.99 3.75
CA GLY A 243 34.92 -14.63 4.91
C GLY A 243 36.21 -13.86 4.56
N THR A 244 36.26 -13.22 3.39
CA THR A 244 37.34 -12.31 2.99
C THR A 244 36.85 -10.87 2.90
N GLU A 245 37.80 -9.91 2.91
CA GLU A 245 37.54 -8.48 2.71
C GLU A 245 36.83 -8.21 1.37
N GLU A 246 37.07 -9.04 0.33
CA GLU A 246 36.38 -8.89 -0.96
C GLU A 246 34.87 -9.15 -0.82
N PHE A 247 34.47 -10.20 -0.08
CA PHE A 247 33.05 -10.42 0.20
C PHE A 247 32.49 -9.27 1.02
N GLU A 248 33.19 -8.82 2.06
CA GLU A 248 32.77 -7.70 2.92
C GLU A 248 32.61 -6.38 2.13
N GLU A 249 33.45 -6.14 1.12
CA GLU A 249 33.42 -4.93 0.28
C GLU A 249 32.29 -4.90 -0.75
N ARG A 250 31.81 -6.05 -1.27
CA ARG A 250 30.69 -6.10 -2.22
C ARG A 250 29.43 -5.46 -1.64
N GLN A 251 28.59 -4.87 -2.48
CA GLN A 251 27.28 -4.36 -2.06
C GLN A 251 26.36 -5.54 -1.73
N LYS A 252 25.61 -5.49 -0.62
CA LYS A 252 24.59 -6.51 -0.29
C LYS A 252 23.22 -5.90 -0.50
N VAL A 253 22.39 -6.64 -1.21
CA VAL A 253 20.98 -6.30 -1.45
C VAL A 253 20.15 -7.48 -0.97
N MET A 254 19.20 -7.20 -0.07
CA MET A 254 18.39 -8.23 0.59
C MET A 254 16.94 -8.18 0.11
N PHE A 255 16.34 -9.35 -0.10
CA PHE A 255 14.91 -9.52 -0.31
C PHE A 255 14.35 -10.54 0.70
N GLU A 256 13.40 -10.09 1.52
CA GLU A 256 12.53 -10.97 2.28
C GLU A 256 11.45 -11.48 1.32
N ALA A 257 11.26 -12.81 1.29
CA ALA A 257 10.39 -13.45 0.32
C ALA A 257 9.06 -13.93 0.90
N SER A 258 8.95 -14.25 2.19
CA SER A 258 7.73 -14.82 2.79
C SER A 258 7.62 -14.46 4.27
N ILE A 259 7.43 -13.18 4.57
CA ILE A 259 7.09 -12.76 5.92
C ILE A 259 5.67 -13.19 6.25
N HIS A 260 4.76 -13.12 5.28
CA HIS A 260 3.46 -13.77 5.35
C HIS A 260 3.42 -15.03 4.46
N GLY A 261 2.93 -16.14 5.01
CA GLY A 261 2.94 -17.42 4.30
C GLY A 261 1.99 -17.47 3.11
N LEU A 262 0.86 -16.75 3.20
CA LEU A 262 -0.19 -16.69 2.18
C LEU A 262 0.06 -15.70 1.03
N GLU A 263 1.13 -14.91 1.14
CA GLU A 263 1.53 -13.92 0.16
C GLU A 263 2.53 -14.52 -0.84
N ARG A 264 2.01 -15.27 -1.82
CA ARG A 264 2.85 -16.18 -2.63
C ARG A 264 3.67 -15.51 -3.73
N ALA A 265 3.51 -14.21 -3.95
CA ALA A 265 4.24 -13.51 -5.02
C ALA A 265 5.76 -13.49 -4.75
N GLY A 266 6.17 -13.14 -3.54
CA GLY A 266 7.57 -13.09 -3.11
C GLY A 266 8.30 -14.41 -3.32
N PRO A 267 7.85 -15.55 -2.73
CA PRO A 267 8.58 -16.81 -2.82
C PRO A 267 8.62 -17.35 -4.24
N GLU A 268 7.52 -17.23 -4.98
CA GLU A 268 7.48 -17.63 -6.39
C GLU A 268 8.53 -16.87 -7.19
N ALA A 269 8.60 -15.54 -7.05
CA ALA A 269 9.55 -14.72 -7.79
C ALA A 269 11.00 -15.02 -7.39
N CYS A 270 11.32 -15.01 -6.09
CA CYS A 270 12.68 -15.19 -5.57
C CYS A 270 13.33 -16.49 -6.02
N TYR A 271 12.70 -17.64 -5.74
CA TYR A 271 13.34 -18.94 -6.00
C TYR A 271 13.42 -19.26 -7.51
N ARG A 272 12.43 -18.83 -8.30
CA ARG A 272 12.50 -18.91 -9.77
C ARG A 272 13.60 -18.01 -10.33
N PHE A 273 13.82 -16.85 -9.74
CA PHE A 273 14.88 -15.95 -10.17
C PHE A 273 16.26 -16.54 -9.92
N ILE A 274 16.50 -17.12 -8.75
CA ILE A 274 17.75 -17.82 -8.44
C ILE A 274 18.04 -18.89 -9.49
N GLU A 275 17.09 -19.78 -9.80
CA GLU A 275 17.31 -20.81 -10.84
C GLU A 275 17.67 -20.16 -12.20
N ARG A 276 17.00 -19.07 -12.57
CA ARG A 276 17.24 -18.40 -13.85
C ARG A 276 18.63 -17.74 -13.91
N ILE A 277 19.11 -17.16 -12.81
CA ILE A 277 20.47 -16.64 -12.68
C ILE A 277 21.48 -17.78 -12.86
N LEU A 278 21.35 -18.84 -12.06
CA LEU A 278 22.33 -19.92 -12.02
C LEU A 278 22.37 -20.72 -13.33
N THR A 279 21.23 -20.87 -14.01
CA THR A 279 21.14 -21.56 -15.30
C THR A 279 21.49 -20.67 -16.51
N GLY A 280 21.92 -19.42 -16.29
CA GLY A 280 22.40 -18.51 -17.34
C GLY A 280 21.29 -17.91 -18.21
N ARG A 281 20.06 -17.85 -17.68
CA ARG A 281 18.92 -17.17 -18.32
C ARG A 281 18.91 -15.66 -18.02
N GLU A 282 19.69 -15.21 -17.03
CA GLU A 282 19.81 -13.80 -16.59
C GLU A 282 21.24 -13.27 -16.80
N GLN A 283 21.76 -13.33 -18.04
CA GLN A 283 23.17 -13.04 -18.34
C GLN A 283 23.61 -11.58 -18.09
N GLU A 284 22.67 -10.65 -18.02
CA GLU A 284 22.97 -9.24 -17.73
C GLU A 284 23.11 -9.06 -16.22
N PHE A 285 22.15 -9.59 -15.45
CA PHE A 285 22.20 -9.65 -13.99
C PHE A 285 23.41 -10.43 -13.45
N GLU A 286 23.78 -11.56 -14.08
CA GLU A 286 24.93 -12.37 -13.67
C GLU A 286 26.25 -11.57 -13.62
N ARG A 287 26.36 -10.47 -14.39
CA ARG A 287 27.55 -9.59 -14.33
C ARG A 287 27.57 -8.68 -13.11
N LEU A 288 26.41 -8.35 -12.55
CA LEU A 288 26.31 -7.55 -11.32
C LEU A 288 26.85 -8.32 -10.12
N LEU A 289 26.79 -9.65 -10.16
CA LEU A 289 27.29 -10.53 -9.10
C LEU A 289 28.81 -10.47 -8.87
N ASP A 290 29.57 -9.79 -9.74
CA ASP A 290 31.00 -9.47 -9.50
C ASP A 290 31.17 -8.39 -8.42
N ASP A 291 30.16 -7.52 -8.25
CA ASP A 291 30.18 -6.35 -7.36
C ASP A 291 29.10 -6.44 -6.26
N VAL A 292 28.13 -7.35 -6.39
CA VAL A 292 26.96 -7.49 -5.50
C VAL A 292 26.83 -8.90 -4.93
N VAL A 293 26.29 -8.99 -3.72
CA VAL A 293 25.74 -10.21 -3.12
C VAL A 293 24.23 -10.03 -2.98
N LEU A 294 23.46 -10.88 -3.64
CA LEU A 294 22.01 -10.95 -3.46
C LEU A 294 21.72 -11.90 -2.28
N ILE A 295 20.93 -11.44 -1.30
CA ILE A 295 20.53 -12.21 -0.12
C ILE A 295 19.02 -12.41 -0.16
N ILE A 296 18.56 -13.66 -0.02
CA ILE A 296 17.13 -14.00 0.04
C ILE A 296 16.87 -14.80 1.31
N LEU A 297 15.86 -14.39 2.09
CA LEU A 297 15.39 -15.05 3.32
C LEU A 297 13.87 -15.18 3.29
N SER A 298 13.34 -16.27 3.87
CA SER A 298 11.92 -16.39 4.22
C SER A 298 11.78 -16.54 5.72
N VAL A 299 11.17 -15.57 6.38
CA VAL A 299 11.11 -15.53 7.86
C VAL A 299 9.93 -16.29 8.45
N ASN A 300 8.87 -16.57 7.67
CA ASN A 300 7.70 -17.33 8.13
C ASN A 300 7.51 -18.67 7.39
N PRO A 301 8.37 -19.68 7.67
CA PRO A 301 8.19 -21.02 7.13
C PRO A 301 6.95 -21.74 7.69
N ASP A 302 6.47 -21.36 8.88
CA ASP A 302 5.28 -21.96 9.51
C ASP A 302 4.01 -21.68 8.70
N GLY A 303 3.77 -20.40 8.38
CA GLY A 303 2.63 -20.00 7.57
C GLY A 303 2.67 -20.57 6.15
N TRP A 304 3.86 -20.85 5.62
CA TRP A 304 4.02 -21.55 4.34
C TRP A 304 3.61 -23.03 4.46
N VAL A 305 4.11 -23.76 5.47
CA VAL A 305 3.79 -25.20 5.61
C VAL A 305 2.36 -25.46 6.08
N ALA A 306 1.68 -24.46 6.67
CA ALA A 306 0.31 -24.56 7.17
C ALA A 306 -0.70 -25.11 6.14
N ARG A 307 -0.44 -24.90 4.84
CA ARG A 307 -1.25 -25.47 3.74
C ARG A 307 -1.27 -27.00 3.72
N SER A 308 -0.26 -27.66 4.27
CA SER A 308 -0.16 -29.11 4.24
C SER A 308 -1.13 -29.79 5.24
N PRO A 309 -1.94 -30.79 4.84
CA PRO A 309 -2.99 -31.39 5.68
C PRO A 309 -2.51 -32.04 6.99
N GLN A 310 -1.21 -32.32 7.13
CA GLN A 310 -0.65 -32.85 8.37
C GLN A 310 -0.55 -31.83 9.49
N TYR A 311 -0.53 -30.53 9.20
CA TYR A 311 -0.38 -29.51 10.23
C TYR A 311 -1.71 -29.14 10.85
N ASP A 312 -1.64 -28.73 12.11
CA ASP A 312 -2.76 -28.17 12.84
C ASP A 312 -2.93 -26.68 12.49
N SER A 313 -3.27 -26.42 11.23
CA SER A 313 -3.51 -25.11 10.66
C SER A 313 -4.98 -24.69 10.74
N GLY A 314 -5.23 -23.43 10.41
CA GLY A 314 -6.52 -22.78 10.41
C GLY A 314 -6.92 -22.17 11.75
N TRP A 315 -5.95 -21.86 12.62
CA TRP A 315 -6.25 -21.12 13.86
C TRP A 315 -6.68 -19.67 13.58
N GLN A 316 -6.31 -19.13 12.41
CA GLN A 316 -6.84 -17.90 11.80
C GLN A 316 -8.27 -18.03 11.28
N VAL A 317 -8.90 -19.22 11.44
CA VAL A 317 -10.25 -19.53 10.97
C VAL A 317 -11.01 -20.49 11.93
N GLY A 318 -10.52 -20.73 13.15
CA GLY A 318 -11.12 -21.65 14.16
C GLY A 318 -10.09 -22.40 15.05
N GLY A 319 -10.41 -22.79 16.30
CA GLY A 319 -9.36 -23.27 17.25
C GLY A 319 -9.77 -23.85 18.63
N ASP A 320 -8.82 -24.32 19.44
CA ASP A 320 -9.11 -24.70 20.84
C ASP A 320 -9.32 -23.41 21.68
N GLY A 321 -10.54 -23.19 22.16
CA GLY A 321 -10.96 -21.92 22.81
C GLY A 321 -12.16 -21.25 22.12
N THR A 322 -12.45 -21.67 20.90
CA THR A 322 -13.26 -20.93 19.90
C THR A 322 -14.71 -21.41 19.78
N GLY A 323 -15.06 -22.49 20.45
CA GLY A 323 -16.41 -23.08 20.39
C GLY A 323 -16.78 -23.72 19.04
N SER A 324 -16.01 -23.46 17.99
CA SER A 324 -16.06 -24.08 16.68
C SER A 324 -14.89 -25.06 16.51
N PRO A 325 -15.06 -26.16 15.76
CA PRO A 325 -13.90 -26.88 15.24
C PRO A 325 -12.98 -25.91 14.49
N ARG A 326 -11.64 -26.00 14.66
CA ARG A 326 -10.66 -25.55 13.64
C ARG A 326 -11.28 -25.84 12.27
N VAL A 327 -11.43 -24.89 11.36
CA VAL A 327 -12.01 -25.20 10.03
C VAL A 327 -10.92 -25.95 9.26
N PRO A 328 -10.93 -27.29 9.23
CA PRO A 328 -9.79 -28.09 8.82
C PRO A 328 -9.90 -28.46 7.34
N ALA A 329 -10.78 -27.77 6.61
CA ALA A 329 -11.28 -28.18 5.31
C ALA A 329 -10.73 -27.34 4.14
N ALA A 330 -9.92 -26.32 4.42
CA ALA A 330 -9.23 -25.55 3.40
C ALA A 330 -7.71 -25.61 3.70
N PRO A 331 -6.90 -26.34 2.90
CA PRO A 331 -5.44 -26.27 2.99
C PRO A 331 -5.01 -24.89 2.52
N LEU A 332 -4.91 -23.94 3.45
CA LEU A 332 -4.50 -22.56 3.22
C LEU A 332 -3.11 -22.35 3.82
N HIS A 333 -2.30 -21.56 3.13
CA HIS A 333 -1.18 -20.88 3.77
C HIS A 333 -1.72 -19.87 4.79
N GLU A 334 -0.96 -19.59 5.83
CA GLU A 334 -1.33 -18.67 6.92
C GLU A 334 -0.52 -17.38 6.87
N ARG A 335 -1.08 -16.31 7.44
CA ARG A 335 -0.44 -14.98 7.47
C ARG A 335 0.75 -15.01 8.41
N GLY A 336 0.53 -15.42 9.65
CA GLY A 336 1.53 -15.45 10.70
C GLY A 336 2.19 -16.82 10.85
N ASN A 337 2.90 -16.98 11.96
CA ASN A 337 3.55 -18.24 12.34
C ASN A 337 2.63 -19.05 13.29
N ALA A 338 3.16 -20.08 13.95
CA ALA A 338 2.34 -20.92 14.82
C ALA A 338 1.88 -20.26 16.14
N GLU A 339 2.42 -19.09 16.52
CA GLU A 339 2.15 -18.42 17.81
C GLU A 339 1.65 -16.96 17.66
N VAL A 340 1.88 -16.31 16.51
CA VAL A 340 1.41 -14.93 16.26
C VAL A 340 0.69 -14.81 14.92
N PHE A 341 -0.26 -13.89 14.84
CA PHE A 341 -1.12 -13.72 13.66
C PHE A 341 -0.44 -12.97 12.52
N ASP A 342 0.33 -11.93 12.84
CA ASP A 342 1.05 -11.08 11.89
C ASP A 342 2.54 -11.05 12.29
N THR A 343 3.36 -11.71 11.48
CA THR A 343 4.81 -11.81 11.62
C THR A 343 5.52 -10.50 11.29
N ASN A 344 4.87 -9.59 10.56
CA ASN A 344 5.33 -8.22 10.32
C ASN A 344 4.95 -7.24 11.46
N ARG A 345 4.71 -7.76 12.68
CA ARG A 345 4.59 -7.00 13.94
C ARG A 345 5.59 -7.45 15.02
N GLN A 346 6.56 -8.29 14.66
CA GLN A 346 7.47 -8.94 15.60
C GLN A 346 8.85 -8.27 15.76
N TYR A 347 9.12 -7.12 15.15
CA TYR A 347 10.49 -6.58 15.08
C TYR A 347 10.74 -5.41 16.05
N PRO A 348 11.96 -5.27 16.59
CA PRO A 348 12.30 -4.14 17.47
C PRO A 348 12.17 -2.81 16.71
N THR A 349 11.29 -1.94 17.19
CA THR A 349 10.94 -0.68 16.50
C THR A 349 11.16 0.51 17.43
N ILE A 350 11.87 1.53 16.93
CA ILE A 350 12.00 2.82 17.63
C ILE A 350 10.65 3.54 17.55
N GLY A 351 10.19 4.11 18.66
CA GLY A 351 8.87 4.73 18.73
C GLY A 351 7.87 3.92 19.55
N TRP A 352 6.60 4.24 19.33
CA TRP A 352 5.48 3.53 19.95
C TRP A 352 5.44 2.05 19.51
N ILE A 353 5.03 1.16 20.42
CA ILE A 353 4.73 -0.25 20.14
C ILE A 353 3.38 -0.59 20.75
N ASP A 354 2.51 -1.25 19.97
CA ASP A 354 1.24 -1.77 20.48
C ASP A 354 1.49 -2.81 21.59
N PRO A 355 0.78 -2.74 22.73
CA PRO A 355 0.91 -3.71 23.82
C PRO A 355 0.74 -5.19 23.42
N VAL A 356 0.05 -5.49 22.31
CA VAL A 356 -0.17 -6.88 21.82
C VAL A 356 0.97 -7.40 20.93
N HIS A 357 1.93 -6.56 20.55
CA HIS A 357 3.06 -6.97 19.74
C HIS A 357 4.15 -7.68 20.56
N HIS A 358 4.97 -8.48 19.87
CA HIS A 358 6.06 -9.27 20.47
C HIS A 358 7.41 -8.97 19.78
N PRO A 359 8.13 -7.89 20.18
CA PRO A 359 9.37 -7.49 19.51
C PRO A 359 10.55 -8.46 19.77
N GLY A 360 10.90 -9.30 18.80
CA GLY A 360 11.99 -10.28 18.82
C GLY A 360 13.38 -9.65 18.83
N GLU A 361 13.77 -9.03 19.94
CA GLU A 361 15.11 -8.48 20.17
C GLU A 361 16.04 -9.53 20.81
N PRO A 362 17.06 -10.03 20.09
CA PRO A 362 17.99 -11.03 20.60
C PRO A 362 19.06 -10.50 21.57
N ASP A 363 19.33 -9.20 21.63
CA ASP A 363 20.32 -8.65 22.56
C ASP A 363 19.83 -8.68 24.01
N GLU A 364 20.27 -9.69 24.77
CA GLU A 364 19.91 -9.88 26.18
C GLU A 364 20.25 -8.66 27.07
N ASP A 365 21.19 -7.79 26.68
CA ASP A 365 21.52 -6.58 27.44
C ASP A 365 20.37 -5.54 27.41
N ARG A 366 19.43 -5.68 26.46
CA ARG A 366 18.20 -4.87 26.36
C ARG A 366 17.02 -5.44 27.18
N TRP A 367 17.15 -6.66 27.70
CA TRP A 367 16.08 -7.33 28.45
C TRP A 367 16.05 -6.89 29.91
N ALA A 368 14.87 -6.91 30.51
CA ALA A 368 14.73 -6.70 31.96
C ALA A 368 15.35 -7.87 32.75
N GLU A 369 15.96 -7.61 33.93
CA GLU A 369 16.64 -8.65 34.74
C GLU A 369 15.70 -9.80 35.15
N ASP A 370 14.42 -9.48 35.36
CA ASP A 370 13.36 -10.44 35.71
C ASP A 370 12.50 -10.83 34.47
N ASN A 371 13.06 -10.70 33.25
CA ASN A 371 12.34 -10.84 31.97
C ASN A 371 11.30 -11.97 32.02
N PRO A 372 10.00 -11.63 32.08
CA PRO A 372 8.94 -12.62 32.18
C PRO A 372 8.52 -13.18 30.82
N SER A 373 9.10 -12.73 29.69
CA SER A 373 8.49 -12.95 28.38
C SER A 373 8.77 -14.34 27.79
N ASP A 374 7.69 -14.99 27.33
CA ASP A 374 7.69 -16.18 26.48
C ASP A 374 8.18 -15.85 25.04
N ILE A 375 8.94 -14.75 24.86
CA ILE A 375 9.29 -14.21 23.53
C ILE A 375 10.17 -15.15 22.72
N VAL A 376 11.11 -15.82 23.39
CA VAL A 376 11.99 -16.83 22.77
C VAL A 376 11.19 -18.01 22.21
N THR A 377 10.02 -18.30 22.78
CA THR A 377 9.13 -19.36 22.27
C THR A 377 8.09 -18.83 21.29
N THR A 378 7.76 -17.54 21.33
CA THR A 378 6.70 -16.92 20.52
C THR A 378 7.22 -16.42 19.17
N VAL A 379 8.41 -15.80 19.13
CA VAL A 379 8.99 -15.15 17.94
C VAL A 379 10.48 -15.48 17.69
N PRO A 380 10.93 -16.75 17.85
CA PRO A 380 12.33 -17.14 17.60
C PRO A 380 12.78 -16.92 16.16
N ASP A 381 11.85 -16.93 15.20
CA ASP A 381 12.06 -16.58 13.81
C ASP A 381 12.49 -15.12 13.62
N ALA A 382 11.74 -14.17 14.21
CA ALA A 382 12.09 -12.75 14.16
C ALA A 382 13.43 -12.47 14.85
N MET A 383 13.69 -13.09 16.02
CA MET A 383 14.97 -12.99 16.72
C MET A 383 16.14 -13.48 15.84
N GLY A 384 15.94 -14.60 15.15
CA GLY A 384 16.92 -15.17 14.23
C GLY A 384 17.24 -14.28 13.04
N ALA A 385 16.21 -13.69 12.43
CA ALA A 385 16.37 -12.74 11.35
C ALA A 385 17.14 -11.49 11.80
N VAL A 386 16.82 -10.92 12.97
CA VAL A 386 17.52 -9.76 13.55
C VAL A 386 19.00 -10.08 13.81
N GLU A 387 19.30 -11.23 14.44
CA GLU A 387 20.66 -11.69 14.70
C GLU A 387 21.47 -11.91 13.42
N HIS A 388 20.83 -12.48 12.39
CA HIS A 388 21.46 -12.77 11.12
C HIS A 388 21.84 -11.48 10.39
N PHE A 389 20.90 -10.54 10.24
CA PHE A 389 21.13 -9.34 9.44
C PHE A 389 22.14 -8.37 10.07
N ARG A 390 22.20 -8.28 11.42
CA ARG A 390 23.21 -7.48 12.15
C ARG A 390 24.65 -7.92 11.91
N GLN A 391 24.89 -9.06 11.25
CA GLN A 391 26.23 -9.59 10.97
C GLN A 391 26.75 -9.27 9.57
N TYR A 392 25.93 -8.70 8.68
CA TYR A 392 26.41 -8.27 7.36
C TYR A 392 27.16 -6.95 7.43
N ALA A 393 28.21 -6.85 6.62
CA ALA A 393 28.85 -5.58 6.28
C ALA A 393 28.42 -5.15 4.88
N ASN A 394 28.23 -3.85 4.66
CA ASN A 394 27.78 -3.24 3.40
C ASN A 394 26.42 -3.78 2.91
N LEU A 395 25.49 -4.05 3.82
CA LEU A 395 24.07 -4.17 3.48
C LEU A 395 23.52 -2.76 3.28
N THR A 396 23.15 -2.42 2.05
CA THR A 396 22.79 -1.04 1.68
C THR A 396 21.32 -0.90 1.29
N HIS A 397 20.74 -1.95 0.70
CA HIS A 397 19.35 -1.96 0.27
C HIS A 397 18.64 -3.22 0.73
N GLY A 398 17.38 -3.07 1.14
CA GLY A 398 16.53 -4.16 1.58
C GLY A 398 15.10 -3.99 1.08
N ALA A 399 14.49 -5.07 0.62
CA ALA A 399 13.09 -5.09 0.26
C ALA A 399 12.35 -6.22 0.95
N ASP A 400 11.09 -5.95 1.30
CA ASP A 400 10.16 -6.93 1.85
C ASP A 400 9.02 -7.11 0.85
N LEU A 401 8.87 -8.33 0.32
CA LEU A 401 7.98 -8.64 -0.80
C LEU A 401 6.65 -9.21 -0.29
N HIS A 402 5.70 -8.32 -0.03
CA HIS A 402 4.34 -8.65 0.42
C HIS A 402 3.40 -8.98 -0.73
N ALA A 403 2.12 -9.14 -0.42
CA ALA A 403 1.06 -9.16 -1.40
C ALA A 403 -0.28 -8.70 -0.86
N MET A 404 -1.14 -8.41 -1.82
CA MET A 404 -2.29 -7.55 -1.70
C MET A 404 -3.50 -8.20 -2.36
N LEU A 405 -4.69 -8.03 -1.78
CA LEU A 405 -5.94 -8.55 -2.34
C LEU A 405 -6.26 -7.88 -3.70
N TRP A 406 -6.39 -6.56 -3.77
CA TRP A 406 -6.52 -5.78 -5.01
C TRP A 406 -6.19 -4.29 -4.77
N ASN A 407 -5.83 -3.57 -5.84
CA ASN A 407 -5.62 -2.11 -5.83
C ASN A 407 -5.64 -1.58 -7.29
N SER A 408 -5.78 -0.27 -7.47
CA SER A 408 -5.61 0.43 -8.76
C SER A 408 -4.17 0.41 -9.26
N ASP A 409 -3.20 0.17 -8.39
CA ASP A 409 -1.81 -0.08 -8.71
C ASP A 409 -1.51 -1.58 -8.61
N PHE A 410 -0.88 -2.16 -9.63
CA PHE A 410 -0.57 -3.59 -9.60
C PHE A 410 0.48 -3.92 -8.55
N ILE A 411 1.47 -3.04 -8.35
CA ILE A 411 2.46 -3.10 -7.30
C ILE A 411 2.45 -1.76 -6.56
N LEU A 412 2.35 -1.76 -5.23
CA LEU A 412 2.60 -0.56 -4.44
C LEU A 412 3.98 -0.62 -3.80
N GLY A 413 4.60 0.55 -3.70
CA GLY A 413 5.79 0.78 -2.93
C GLY A 413 5.49 1.51 -1.61
N LEU A 414 5.76 0.85 -0.50
CA LEU A 414 5.48 1.33 0.85
C LEU A 414 6.77 1.87 1.50
N ILE A 415 6.88 3.20 1.55
CA ILE A 415 7.98 3.90 2.23
C ILE A 415 7.75 3.82 3.75
N ASN A 416 8.75 3.25 4.40
CA ASN A 416 8.72 2.81 5.78
C ASN A 416 8.67 3.95 6.82
N GLN A 417 8.29 3.61 8.04
CA GLN A 417 8.10 4.51 9.18
C GLN A 417 9.42 4.81 9.92
N ILE A 418 10.43 5.33 9.22
CA ILE A 418 11.73 5.71 9.81
C ILE A 418 12.13 7.16 9.48
N GLU A 419 13.13 7.66 10.19
CA GLU A 419 13.81 8.93 9.89
C GLU A 419 14.65 8.78 8.62
N TYR A 420 14.62 9.79 7.75
CA TYR A 420 15.47 9.86 6.57
C TYR A 420 16.17 11.22 6.52
N THR A 421 17.45 11.20 6.22
CA THR A 421 18.22 12.37 5.81
C THR A 421 17.82 12.82 4.40
N GLN A 422 18.25 14.02 4.00
CA GLN A 422 18.00 14.52 2.64
C GLN A 422 18.57 13.56 1.58
N ASN A 423 19.79 13.05 1.77
CA ASN A 423 20.41 12.13 0.82
C ASN A 423 19.65 10.80 0.73
N GLU A 424 19.24 10.22 1.85
CA GLU A 424 18.46 8.97 1.86
C GLU A 424 17.08 9.15 1.19
N PHE A 425 16.44 10.30 1.37
CA PHE A 425 15.22 10.62 0.62
C PHE A 425 15.46 10.66 -0.88
N HIS A 426 16.51 11.35 -1.31
CA HIS A 426 16.83 11.45 -2.73
C HIS A 426 17.24 10.11 -3.34
N ASP A 427 17.94 9.27 -2.59
CA ASP A 427 18.27 7.89 -2.95
C ASP A 427 17.01 7.04 -3.09
N LEU A 428 16.17 7.00 -2.06
CA LEU A 428 14.92 6.23 -2.07
C LEU A 428 13.97 6.66 -3.20
N TYR A 429 13.78 7.96 -3.43
CA TYR A 429 12.90 8.44 -4.49
C TYR A 429 13.50 8.30 -5.90
N GLU A 430 14.82 8.28 -6.05
CA GLU A 430 15.44 7.93 -7.34
C GLU A 430 15.30 6.44 -7.63
N MET A 431 15.53 5.58 -6.64
CA MET A 431 15.29 4.14 -6.76
C MET A 431 13.87 3.86 -7.23
N ASN A 432 12.89 4.51 -6.59
CA ASN A 432 11.48 4.35 -6.94
C ASN A 432 11.14 4.87 -8.34
N ARG A 433 11.72 6.00 -8.77
CA ARG A 433 11.56 6.51 -10.14
C ARG A 433 12.11 5.52 -11.19
N VAL A 434 13.24 4.88 -10.91
CA VAL A 434 13.82 3.87 -11.82
C VAL A 434 12.98 2.58 -11.82
N LEU A 435 12.43 2.19 -10.66
CA LEU A 435 11.48 1.08 -10.53
C LEU A 435 10.21 1.32 -11.33
N GLU A 436 9.60 2.49 -11.20
CA GLU A 436 8.41 2.91 -11.95
C GLU A 436 8.64 2.74 -13.47
N GLU A 437 9.70 3.34 -14.01
CA GLU A 437 10.05 3.25 -15.44
C GLU A 437 10.26 1.79 -15.90
N SER A 438 10.92 0.98 -15.07
CA SER A 438 11.23 -0.42 -15.37
C SER A 438 10.01 -1.33 -15.31
N LEU A 439 9.16 -1.17 -14.31
CA LEU A 439 7.93 -1.94 -14.12
C LEU A 439 6.89 -1.59 -15.17
N GLU A 440 6.72 -0.31 -15.50
CA GLU A 440 5.87 0.12 -16.62
C GLU A 440 6.29 -0.53 -17.94
N GLU A 441 7.60 -0.58 -18.25
CA GLU A 441 8.10 -1.24 -19.48
C GLU A 441 7.88 -2.76 -19.46
N LYS A 442 8.01 -3.43 -18.29
CA LYS A 442 7.86 -4.89 -18.22
C LYS A 442 6.44 -5.37 -18.19
N LEU A 443 5.56 -4.61 -17.57
CA LEU A 443 4.21 -5.02 -17.27
C LEU A 443 3.20 -4.56 -18.32
N ASP A 444 3.61 -4.19 -19.54
CA ASP A 444 2.81 -3.77 -20.72
C ASP A 444 1.42 -4.43 -20.96
N ASN A 445 1.07 -5.55 -20.30
CA ASN A 445 -0.19 -6.30 -20.42
C ASN A 445 -1.08 -6.28 -19.17
N TRP A 446 -0.99 -5.29 -18.25
CA TRP A 446 -1.92 -5.22 -17.11
C TRP A 446 -3.40 -5.11 -17.55
N GLU A 447 -3.71 -4.66 -18.76
CA GLU A 447 -5.07 -4.74 -19.35
C GLU A 447 -5.58 -6.19 -19.54
N ALA A 448 -4.71 -7.17 -19.76
CA ALA A 448 -5.09 -8.58 -19.88
C ALA A 448 -5.35 -9.25 -18.52
N LEU A 449 -5.09 -8.54 -17.43
CA LEU A 449 -5.24 -8.99 -16.05
C LEU A 449 -6.71 -9.08 -15.66
N ALA A 450 -7.57 -8.20 -16.21
CA ALA A 450 -9.02 -8.32 -16.11
C ALA A 450 -9.52 -9.64 -16.72
N ASP A 451 -9.05 -9.98 -17.92
CA ASP A 451 -9.43 -11.23 -18.60
C ASP A 451 -8.88 -12.47 -17.86
N ALA A 452 -7.65 -12.39 -17.34
CA ALA A 452 -7.03 -13.46 -16.56
C ALA A 452 -7.69 -13.65 -15.19
N GLN A 453 -8.08 -12.56 -14.54
CA GLN A 453 -8.80 -12.54 -13.26
C GLN A 453 -10.25 -13.01 -13.44
N GLU A 454 -10.97 -12.54 -14.46
CA GLU A 454 -12.29 -13.06 -14.83
C GLU A 454 -12.22 -14.57 -15.15
N ALA A 455 -11.17 -15.03 -15.83
CA ALA A 455 -10.95 -16.45 -16.09
C ALA A 455 -10.54 -17.26 -14.84
N ALA A 456 -9.79 -16.67 -13.91
CA ALA A 456 -9.38 -17.30 -12.65
C ALA A 456 -10.55 -17.41 -11.65
N THR A 457 -11.48 -16.44 -11.70
CA THR A 457 -12.65 -16.35 -10.83
C THR A 457 -13.92 -16.95 -11.46
N ASP A 458 -13.99 -17.10 -12.79
CA ASP A 458 -14.91 -17.98 -13.54
C ASP A 458 -16.41 -17.75 -13.24
N ASP A 459 -16.94 -16.56 -13.61
CA ASP A 459 -18.32 -16.11 -13.35
C ASP A 459 -18.71 -16.05 -11.85
N PHE A 460 -17.76 -16.26 -10.91
CA PHE A 460 -17.93 -15.73 -9.56
C PHE A 460 -18.04 -14.23 -9.69
N ASN A 461 -19.23 -13.72 -9.38
CA ASN A 461 -19.53 -12.31 -9.46
C ASN A 461 -18.41 -11.53 -8.74
N THR A 462 -17.57 -10.85 -9.51
CA THR A 462 -16.52 -9.96 -9.00
C THR A 462 -17.13 -8.88 -8.10
N ASP A 463 -18.41 -8.53 -8.35
CA ASP A 463 -19.20 -7.65 -7.49
C ASP A 463 -19.64 -8.31 -6.16
N ALA A 464 -19.78 -9.65 -6.10
CA ALA A 464 -20.22 -10.35 -4.88
C ALA A 464 -19.07 -10.71 -3.92
N LEU A 465 -17.83 -10.67 -4.41
CA LEU A 465 -16.60 -10.74 -3.61
C LEU A 465 -15.93 -9.36 -3.46
N GLY A 466 -16.60 -8.29 -3.90
CA GLY A 466 -16.14 -6.92 -3.71
C GLY A 466 -14.80 -6.59 -4.35
N PHE A 467 -14.43 -7.16 -5.51
CA PHE A 467 -13.25 -6.78 -6.31
C PHE A 467 -13.63 -5.72 -7.35
N PRO A 468 -13.57 -4.41 -7.04
CA PRO A 468 -14.16 -3.38 -7.90
C PRO A 468 -13.11 -2.65 -8.74
N VAL A 469 -11.82 -2.92 -8.51
CA VAL A 469 -10.70 -2.11 -9.04
C VAL A 469 -9.74 -3.01 -9.81
N LEU A 470 -9.72 -2.82 -11.12
CA LEU A 470 -8.66 -3.34 -11.98
C LEU A 470 -7.45 -2.40 -11.91
N PRO A 471 -6.21 -2.91 -11.94
CA PRO A 471 -5.06 -2.04 -11.95
C PRO A 471 -5.05 -1.15 -13.21
N GLU A 472 -4.91 0.15 -13.00
CA GLU A 472 -4.77 1.17 -14.04
C GLU A 472 -3.29 1.49 -14.30
N THR A 473 -2.46 1.31 -13.28
CA THR A 473 -1.03 1.63 -13.23
C THR A 473 -0.21 0.42 -12.74
N ALA A 474 1.04 0.32 -13.20
CA ALA A 474 1.91 -0.79 -12.84
C ALA A 474 2.52 -0.63 -11.44
N TYR A 475 2.88 0.61 -11.08
CA TYR A 475 3.58 0.93 -9.84
C TYR A 475 3.31 2.36 -9.36
N ASP A 476 2.98 2.52 -8.08
CA ASP A 476 3.04 3.81 -7.37
C ASP A 476 3.62 3.61 -5.96
N TYR A 477 4.11 4.67 -5.34
CA TYR A 477 4.82 4.63 -4.07
C TYR A 477 4.65 5.91 -3.24
N SER A 478 4.50 5.76 -1.93
CA SER A 478 4.55 6.85 -0.95
C SER A 478 4.70 6.26 0.45
N THR A 479 4.45 7.05 1.50
CA THR A 479 4.36 6.52 2.87
C THR A 479 3.31 5.41 2.97
N ILE A 480 3.43 4.54 3.98
CA ILE A 480 2.45 3.45 4.22
C ILE A 480 1.02 4.01 4.34
N TRP A 481 0.83 5.13 5.02
CA TRP A 481 -0.52 5.73 5.15
C TRP A 481 -1.04 6.28 3.82
N ASP A 482 -0.19 6.93 3.03
CA ASP A 482 -0.59 7.47 1.74
C ASP A 482 -0.98 6.36 0.74
N THR A 483 -0.41 5.16 0.87
CA THR A 483 -0.60 4.02 -0.04
C THR A 483 -1.71 3.08 0.39
N ILE A 484 -1.72 2.67 1.66
CA ILE A 484 -2.65 1.66 2.19
C ILE A 484 -3.55 2.16 3.34
N GLY A 485 -3.48 3.45 3.68
CA GLY A 485 -4.45 4.12 4.54
C GLY A 485 -4.27 3.96 6.05
N TYR A 486 -3.22 3.29 6.52
CA TYR A 486 -2.86 3.15 7.94
C TYR A 486 -1.34 3.15 8.14
N THR A 487 -0.86 3.07 9.38
CA THR A 487 0.59 2.96 9.68
C THR A 487 0.91 1.75 10.55
N ILE A 488 2.18 1.34 10.61
CA ILE A 488 2.61 0.10 11.30
C ILE A 488 3.80 0.31 12.24
N THR A 489 3.99 -0.64 13.15
CA THR A 489 5.07 -0.75 14.15
C THR A 489 5.37 -2.22 14.29
N GLY A 490 6.61 -2.55 14.62
CA GLY A 490 7.02 -3.94 14.69
C GLY A 490 7.35 -4.55 13.33
N GLY A 491 7.46 -3.77 12.25
CA GLY A 491 7.74 -4.29 10.91
C GLY A 491 9.23 -4.56 10.65
N LEU A 492 9.53 -5.57 9.82
CA LEU A 492 10.91 -6.01 9.53
C LEU A 492 11.75 -4.87 8.95
N ILE A 493 11.25 -4.23 7.90
CA ILE A 493 11.98 -3.13 7.26
C ILE A 493 12.11 -1.92 8.19
N GLY A 494 11.15 -1.70 9.10
CA GLY A 494 11.19 -0.72 10.19
C GLY A 494 12.46 -0.84 11.02
N PHE A 495 12.73 -2.06 11.47
CA PHE A 495 13.97 -2.43 12.16
C PHE A 495 15.20 -2.20 11.28
N MET A 496 15.18 -2.69 10.04
CA MET A 496 16.37 -2.65 9.18
C MET A 496 16.80 -1.24 8.81
N GLY A 497 15.85 -0.36 8.52
CA GLY A 497 16.15 1.02 8.17
C GLY A 497 16.45 1.91 9.39
N ALA A 498 16.21 1.43 10.61
CA ALA A 498 16.63 2.15 11.81
C ALA A 498 18.17 2.18 11.92
N SER A 499 18.69 3.16 12.66
CA SER A 499 20.14 3.35 12.78
C SER A 499 20.86 2.25 13.56
N GLU A 500 22.08 1.91 13.19
CA GLU A 500 22.92 0.90 13.87
C GLU A 500 23.11 1.22 15.36
N ASP A 501 23.32 2.50 15.72
CA ASP A 501 23.48 2.95 17.12
C ASP A 501 22.21 2.74 17.98
N ARG A 502 21.07 2.50 17.34
CA ARG A 502 19.79 2.15 17.97
C ARG A 502 19.43 0.67 17.79
N GLY A 503 20.33 -0.12 17.20
CA GLY A 503 20.16 -1.55 16.98
C GLY A 503 19.48 -1.93 15.66
N GLY A 504 19.28 -0.98 14.74
CA GLY A 504 18.90 -1.27 13.35
C GLY A 504 20.12 -1.54 12.46
N LEU A 505 20.03 -1.26 11.16
CA LEU A 505 21.06 -1.57 10.16
C LEU A 505 21.43 -0.41 9.21
N ASP A 506 20.81 0.77 9.32
CA ASP A 506 21.03 1.93 8.40
C ASP A 506 20.83 1.57 6.91
N VAL A 507 19.81 0.75 6.60
CA VAL A 507 19.54 0.25 5.24
C VAL A 507 18.47 1.10 4.55
N THR A 508 18.67 1.45 3.27
CA THR A 508 17.60 1.97 2.41
C THR A 508 16.58 0.85 2.18
N THR A 509 15.39 0.99 2.78
CA THR A 509 14.39 -0.08 2.82
C THR A 509 13.10 0.26 2.07
N MET A 510 12.44 -0.77 1.55
CA MET A 510 11.16 -0.66 0.86
C MET A 510 10.29 -1.89 1.14
N ALA A 511 9.00 -1.71 1.42
CA ALA A 511 8.03 -2.80 1.31
C ALA A 511 7.32 -2.71 -0.04
N PHE A 512 7.04 -3.85 -0.65
CA PHE A 512 6.25 -3.92 -1.88
C PHE A 512 4.98 -4.70 -1.64
N GLU A 513 3.86 -4.27 -2.23
CA GLU A 513 2.58 -4.97 -2.17
C GLU A 513 2.11 -5.35 -3.58
N MET A 514 1.95 -6.64 -3.87
CA MET A 514 1.52 -7.16 -5.18
C MET A 514 0.04 -7.52 -5.21
N ALA A 515 -0.73 -6.90 -6.10
CA ALA A 515 -2.15 -7.20 -6.25
C ALA A 515 -2.44 -8.65 -6.62
N TYR A 516 -3.57 -9.15 -6.11
CA TYR A 516 -4.15 -10.47 -6.31
C TYR A 516 -3.39 -11.65 -5.71
N SER A 517 -2.28 -11.43 -5.00
CA SER A 517 -1.44 -12.51 -4.45
C SER A 517 -1.64 -12.74 -2.94
N HIS A 518 -2.87 -12.62 -2.44
CA HIS A 518 -3.23 -12.76 -1.03
C HIS A 518 -4.23 -13.91 -0.80
N MET A 519 -5.08 -13.88 0.23
CA MET A 519 -6.02 -14.97 0.57
C MET A 519 -6.81 -15.51 -0.64
N VAL A 520 -7.35 -14.61 -1.48
CA VAL A 520 -7.89 -14.95 -2.80
C VAL A 520 -6.77 -14.82 -3.84
N GLY A 521 -6.41 -15.94 -4.47
CA GLY A 521 -5.30 -16.01 -5.45
C GLY A 521 -4.01 -16.64 -4.88
N GLY A 522 -3.52 -16.21 -3.72
CA GLY A 522 -2.36 -16.78 -3.01
C GLY A 522 -2.59 -18.16 -2.40
N ASN A 523 -3.86 -18.55 -2.20
CA ASN A 523 -4.22 -19.93 -1.83
C ASN A 523 -4.72 -20.79 -3.00
N VAL A 524 -4.91 -20.19 -4.19
CA VAL A 524 -5.40 -20.90 -5.38
C VAL A 524 -4.45 -20.67 -6.54
N TYR A 525 -3.68 -21.71 -6.89
CA TYR A 525 -2.73 -21.62 -7.98
C TYR A 525 -3.40 -21.29 -9.32
N ASN A 526 -3.01 -20.15 -9.90
CA ASN A 526 -3.33 -19.78 -11.27
C ASN A 526 -2.01 -19.46 -12.03
N PRO A 527 -1.70 -20.18 -13.12
CA PRO A 527 -0.41 -20.03 -13.79
C PRO A 527 -0.25 -18.70 -14.52
N GLU A 528 -1.31 -18.14 -15.11
CA GLU A 528 -1.26 -16.83 -15.76
C GLU A 528 -0.98 -15.71 -14.75
N LEU A 529 -1.69 -15.73 -13.62
CA LEU A 529 -1.54 -14.74 -12.56
C LEU A 529 -0.17 -14.86 -11.87
N CYS A 530 0.26 -16.09 -11.59
CA CYS A 530 1.60 -16.37 -11.04
C CYS A 530 2.73 -15.90 -11.98
N GLU A 531 2.57 -16.03 -13.32
CA GLU A 531 3.54 -15.49 -14.28
C GLU A 531 3.67 -13.97 -14.18
N MET A 532 2.58 -13.25 -13.89
CA MET A 532 2.62 -11.80 -13.72
C MET A 532 3.30 -11.39 -12.42
N TRP A 533 2.99 -12.04 -11.29
CA TRP A 533 3.68 -11.80 -10.01
C TRP A 533 5.18 -12.04 -10.13
N VAL A 534 5.55 -13.19 -10.73
CA VAL A 534 6.94 -13.54 -10.97
C VAL A 534 7.60 -12.50 -11.86
N THR A 535 6.92 -12.04 -12.92
CA THR A 535 7.48 -11.00 -13.81
C THR A 535 7.72 -9.68 -13.08
N GLY A 536 6.74 -9.19 -12.32
CA GLY A 536 6.81 -7.93 -11.59
C GLY A 536 7.94 -7.94 -10.54
N TYR A 537 7.91 -8.88 -9.60
CA TYR A 537 8.93 -8.93 -8.54
C TYR A 537 10.30 -9.37 -9.02
N MET A 538 10.42 -10.16 -10.09
CA MET A 538 11.73 -10.36 -10.72
C MET A 538 12.29 -9.06 -11.27
N GLU A 539 11.45 -8.20 -11.86
CA GLU A 539 11.92 -6.91 -12.34
C GLU A 539 12.27 -5.97 -11.18
N SER A 540 11.45 -5.91 -10.12
CA SER A 540 11.79 -5.15 -8.91
C SER A 540 13.14 -5.57 -8.34
N MET A 541 13.39 -6.89 -8.22
CA MET A 541 14.68 -7.41 -7.76
C MET A 541 15.83 -7.02 -8.68
N ARG A 542 15.67 -7.14 -10.01
CA ARG A 542 16.70 -6.73 -10.98
C ARG A 542 17.05 -5.27 -10.82
N THR A 543 16.03 -4.42 -10.83
CA THR A 543 16.16 -2.97 -10.85
C THR A 543 16.76 -2.44 -9.56
N MET A 544 16.28 -2.90 -8.40
CA MET A 544 16.89 -2.53 -7.11
C MET A 544 18.34 -3.00 -6.98
N THR A 545 18.66 -4.21 -7.44
CA THR A 545 20.03 -4.74 -7.37
C THR A 545 20.99 -3.96 -8.27
N GLU A 546 20.56 -3.59 -9.48
CA GLU A 546 21.35 -2.73 -10.37
C GLU A 546 21.49 -1.32 -9.78
N TYR A 547 20.41 -0.80 -9.20
CA TYR A 547 20.36 0.52 -8.57
C TYR A 547 21.31 0.64 -7.38
N ALA A 548 21.45 -0.40 -6.56
CA ALA A 548 22.33 -0.41 -5.38
C ALA A 548 23.83 -0.16 -5.68
N LEU A 549 24.23 -0.16 -6.96
CA LEU A 549 25.59 0.19 -7.41
C LEU A 549 25.75 1.68 -7.77
N ARG A 550 24.67 2.47 -7.70
CA ARG A 550 24.67 3.90 -8.01
C ARG A 550 25.02 4.72 -6.78
N ASP A 551 25.55 5.91 -7.04
CA ASP A 551 25.85 6.90 -6.00
C ASP A 551 24.83 8.03 -6.10
N VAL A 552 24.05 8.26 -5.05
CA VAL A 552 23.07 9.35 -4.99
C VAL A 552 23.41 10.31 -3.87
N ASP A 553 23.46 11.58 -4.24
CA ASP A 553 23.72 12.70 -3.36
C ASP A 553 22.67 13.78 -3.62
N SER A 554 22.56 14.72 -2.69
CA SER A 554 21.63 15.83 -2.82
C SER A 554 22.22 17.12 -2.28
N THR A 555 21.66 18.25 -2.70
CA THR A 555 21.99 19.56 -2.13
C THR A 555 20.83 20.51 -2.34
N VAL A 556 20.78 21.59 -1.57
CA VAL A 556 19.83 22.66 -1.74
C VAL A 556 20.40 23.78 -2.61
N ALA A 557 19.59 24.24 -3.56
CA ALA A 557 19.82 25.45 -4.34
C ALA A 557 18.93 26.58 -3.84
N THR A 558 19.52 27.76 -3.75
CA THR A 558 18.83 29.01 -3.37
C THR A 558 18.59 29.85 -4.63
N ARG A 559 17.59 30.73 -4.59
CA ARG A 559 17.27 31.66 -5.70
C ARG A 559 18.47 32.48 -6.19
N SER A 560 19.35 32.90 -5.28
CA SER A 560 20.53 33.71 -5.61
C SER A 560 21.69 32.88 -6.15
N GLY A 561 21.67 31.56 -5.93
CA GLY A 561 22.82 30.67 -6.09
C GLY A 561 23.96 30.92 -5.09
N GLU A 562 23.72 31.78 -4.09
CA GLU A 562 24.63 32.08 -2.97
C GLU A 562 24.14 31.35 -1.70
N SER A 563 24.95 31.35 -0.63
CA SER A 563 24.51 30.78 0.66
C SER A 563 23.32 31.58 1.23
N ALA A 564 22.39 30.90 1.89
CA ALA A 564 21.26 31.52 2.60
C ALA A 564 21.39 31.31 4.11
N GLU A 565 21.09 32.35 4.89
CA GLU A 565 21.15 32.31 6.35
C GLU A 565 19.73 32.04 6.90
N VAL A 566 19.55 30.89 7.55
CA VAL A 566 18.25 30.43 8.09
C VAL A 566 18.31 30.45 9.61
N ALA A 567 17.54 31.32 10.25
CA ALA A 567 17.39 31.29 11.70
C ALA A 567 16.20 30.40 12.11
N TYR A 568 16.32 29.71 13.24
CA TYR A 568 15.20 29.01 13.87
C TYR A 568 15.11 29.34 15.35
N VAL A 569 13.89 29.34 15.90
CA VAL A 569 13.67 29.70 17.31
C VAL A 569 13.70 28.46 18.20
N THR A 570 14.47 28.55 19.28
CA THR A 570 14.69 27.46 20.24
C THR A 570 13.79 27.58 21.47
N THR A 571 13.45 26.43 22.04
CA THR A 571 12.84 26.33 23.37
C THR A 571 13.16 24.97 24.00
N ASP A 572 13.24 24.93 25.34
CA ASP A 572 13.36 23.68 26.08
C ASP A 572 12.00 22.94 26.17
N GLU A 573 10.88 23.60 25.86
CA GLU A 573 9.52 23.03 25.97
C GLU A 573 9.26 21.88 24.98
N LEU A 574 10.03 21.79 23.90
CA LEU A 574 9.93 20.73 22.89
C LEU A 574 10.81 19.52 23.18
N THR A 575 11.74 19.62 24.13
CA THR A 575 12.66 18.54 24.46
C THR A 575 11.95 17.48 25.31
N ARG A 576 12.22 16.21 25.02
CA ARG A 576 11.72 15.06 25.79
C ARG A 576 12.88 14.19 26.23
N SER A 577 12.89 13.79 27.49
CA SER A 577 13.92 12.90 28.02
C SER A 577 13.35 11.68 28.71
N SER A 578 13.96 10.52 28.48
CA SER A 578 13.67 9.29 29.23
C SER A 578 13.81 9.47 30.75
N GLU A 579 14.60 10.44 31.22
CA GLU A 579 14.72 10.77 32.65
C GLU A 579 13.43 11.34 33.26
N GLU A 580 12.48 11.79 32.43
CA GLU A 580 11.21 12.41 32.83
C GLU A 580 10.06 11.39 32.97
N LEU A 581 10.31 10.13 32.63
CA LEU A 581 9.29 9.07 32.69
C LEU A 581 8.95 8.73 34.14
N SER A 582 7.64 8.77 34.43
CA SER A 582 7.10 8.69 35.81
C SER A 582 7.45 7.38 36.52
N PHE A 583 7.63 6.27 35.81
CA PHE A 583 7.97 4.98 36.39
C PHE A 583 9.41 4.90 36.94
N PHE A 584 10.27 5.89 36.67
CA PHE A 584 11.57 6.03 37.34
C PHE A 584 11.47 6.71 38.71
N GLU A 585 10.43 7.52 38.93
CA GLU A 585 10.24 8.28 40.17
C GLU A 585 9.25 7.62 41.13
N GLU A 586 8.25 6.93 40.58
CA GLU A 586 7.13 6.35 41.32
C GLU A 586 7.18 4.82 41.31
N GLU A 587 6.84 4.17 42.44
CA GLU A 587 6.59 2.73 42.46
C GLU A 587 5.20 2.49 41.83
N GLY A 588 5.18 2.07 40.57
CA GLY A 588 3.98 1.66 39.82
C GLY A 588 4.08 0.22 39.30
N SER A 589 3.02 -0.23 38.64
CA SER A 589 3.05 -1.45 37.83
C SER A 589 2.31 -1.25 36.53
N THR A 590 2.78 -1.91 35.48
CA THR A 590 2.06 -2.04 34.20
C THR A 590 1.53 -3.46 34.08
N ALA A 591 0.36 -3.62 33.49
CA ALA A 591 -0.20 -4.92 33.15
C ALA A 591 -0.79 -4.88 31.75
N VAL A 592 -0.41 -5.86 30.94
CA VAL A 592 -0.99 -6.11 29.62
C VAL A 592 -1.81 -7.38 29.68
N ASN A 593 -2.95 -7.39 29.00
CA ASN A 593 -3.75 -8.58 28.78
C ASN A 593 -4.24 -8.58 27.34
N ALA A 594 -4.06 -9.69 26.65
CA ALA A 594 -4.54 -9.92 25.29
C ALA A 594 -5.48 -11.12 25.28
N THR A 595 -6.56 -11.03 24.53
CA THR A 595 -7.53 -12.10 24.32
C THR A 595 -8.03 -12.08 22.89
N ASP A 596 -8.16 -13.25 22.28
CA ASP A 596 -8.72 -13.39 20.94
C ASP A 596 -10.19 -13.80 21.02
N GLU A 597 -11.04 -13.14 20.23
CA GLU A 597 -12.45 -13.47 20.02
C GLU A 597 -12.71 -13.80 18.56
N GLU A 598 -13.57 -14.78 18.30
CA GLU A 598 -14.01 -15.10 16.93
C GLU A 598 -15.42 -14.57 16.68
N LEU A 599 -15.63 -14.07 15.46
CA LEU A 599 -16.93 -13.63 14.95
C LEU A 599 -17.22 -14.29 13.59
N VAL A 600 -18.44 -14.77 13.44
CA VAL A 600 -18.97 -15.22 12.14
C VAL A 600 -20.19 -14.37 11.82
N VAL A 601 -20.14 -13.66 10.70
CA VAL A 601 -21.20 -12.76 10.24
C VAL A 601 -21.85 -13.34 9.01
N ASP A 602 -23.12 -13.72 9.07
CA ASP A 602 -23.85 -14.24 7.90
C ASP A 602 -23.91 -13.19 6.76
N ALA A 603 -24.04 -13.65 5.52
CA ALA A 603 -24.08 -12.81 4.31
C ALA A 603 -25.12 -11.68 4.40
N TYR A 604 -24.70 -10.42 4.18
CA TYR A 604 -25.51 -9.20 4.35
C TYR A 604 -26.19 -9.05 5.72
N GLU A 605 -25.72 -9.79 6.73
CA GLU A 605 -26.13 -9.58 8.11
C GLU A 605 -25.09 -8.74 8.85
N THR A 606 -25.55 -8.17 9.96
CA THR A 606 -24.70 -7.46 10.91
C THR A 606 -24.69 -8.29 12.19
N GLU A 607 -23.51 -8.62 12.66
CA GLU A 607 -23.31 -9.25 13.96
C GLU A 607 -22.58 -8.29 14.90
N THR A 608 -22.67 -8.60 16.20
CA THR A 608 -22.16 -7.71 17.23
C THR A 608 -21.53 -8.52 18.34
N THR A 609 -20.26 -8.25 18.64
CA THR A 609 -19.61 -8.74 19.87
C THR A 609 -19.44 -7.61 20.88
N THR A 610 -19.37 -7.97 22.16
CA THR A 610 -19.26 -7.02 23.27
C THR A 610 -18.00 -7.28 24.07
N LEU A 611 -17.25 -6.22 24.32
CA LEU A 611 -16.02 -6.25 25.11
C LEU A 611 -16.23 -5.52 26.45
N ASP A 612 -15.99 -6.22 27.56
CA ASP A 612 -16.06 -5.65 28.91
C ASP A 612 -14.75 -4.93 29.24
N VAL A 613 -14.75 -3.60 29.13
CA VAL A 613 -13.58 -2.75 29.37
C VAL A 613 -13.56 -2.26 30.83
N ALA A 614 -12.44 -2.51 31.52
CA ALA A 614 -12.27 -2.09 32.90
C ALA A 614 -12.19 -0.56 33.04
N GLU A 615 -12.63 -0.01 34.18
CA GLU A 615 -12.44 1.42 34.46
C GLU A 615 -10.94 1.73 34.65
N GLY A 616 -10.47 2.79 33.98
CA GLY A 616 -9.11 3.33 34.16
C GLY A 616 -8.02 2.54 33.45
N LEU A 617 -8.32 1.93 32.30
CA LEU A 617 -7.28 1.45 31.39
C LEU A 617 -6.56 2.64 30.76
N HIS A 618 -5.31 2.41 30.39
CA HIS A 618 -4.51 3.35 29.62
C HIS A 618 -4.79 3.21 28.11
N THR A 619 -4.81 1.97 27.61
CA THR A 619 -4.99 1.67 26.18
C THR A 619 -5.92 0.48 26.01
N LEU A 620 -6.79 0.55 25.02
CA LEU A 620 -7.52 -0.57 24.41
C LEU A 620 -7.07 -0.66 22.96
N SER A 621 -6.57 -1.82 22.55
CA SER A 621 -6.27 -2.16 21.16
C SER A 621 -7.26 -3.23 20.70
N VAL A 622 -7.84 -3.05 19.51
CA VAL A 622 -8.71 -4.04 18.86
C VAL A 622 -8.19 -4.24 17.45
N HIS A 623 -7.65 -5.42 17.19
CA HIS A 623 -7.14 -5.83 15.89
C HIS A 623 -8.13 -6.84 15.32
N ALA A 624 -8.90 -6.42 14.33
CA ALA A 624 -9.83 -7.29 13.62
C ALA A 624 -9.13 -7.84 12.38
N HIS A 625 -9.27 -9.14 12.14
CA HIS A 625 -8.69 -9.82 10.99
C HIS A 625 -9.74 -10.74 10.40
N ALA A 626 -10.06 -10.61 9.13
CA ALA A 626 -11.03 -11.47 8.46
C ALA A 626 -10.41 -12.20 7.28
N GLU A 627 -11.01 -13.32 6.89
CA GLU A 627 -10.63 -14.07 5.68
C GLU A 627 -10.79 -13.23 4.41
N GLN A 628 -11.54 -12.12 4.48
CA GLN A 628 -11.76 -11.16 3.40
C GLN A 628 -12.06 -9.77 3.99
N ASP A 629 -11.48 -8.69 3.45
CA ASP A 629 -11.81 -7.29 3.79
C ASP A 629 -13.18 -6.87 3.24
N LEU A 630 -14.17 -7.72 3.48
CA LEU A 630 -15.53 -7.65 2.96
C LEU A 630 -16.50 -7.44 4.13
N ALA A 631 -16.06 -6.66 5.11
CA ALA A 631 -16.89 -6.26 6.22
C ALA A 631 -16.64 -4.80 6.56
N ASP A 632 -17.71 -4.07 6.90
CA ASP A 632 -17.57 -2.83 7.64
C ASP A 632 -17.44 -3.19 9.13
N VAL A 633 -16.44 -2.64 9.81
CA VAL A 633 -16.17 -2.91 11.23
C VAL A 633 -16.24 -1.60 11.99
N VAL A 634 -17.07 -1.54 13.03
CA VAL A 634 -17.35 -0.32 13.79
C VAL A 634 -17.20 -0.61 15.29
N LEU A 635 -16.31 0.13 15.95
CA LEU A 635 -16.14 0.09 17.40
C LEU A 635 -16.96 1.22 18.05
N GLN A 636 -17.85 0.83 18.95
CA GLN A 636 -18.75 1.73 19.68
C GLN A 636 -18.42 1.72 21.18
N ASN A 637 -18.47 2.91 21.78
CA ASN A 637 -18.30 3.10 23.23
C ASN A 637 -19.54 2.62 24.03
N PRO A 638 -19.48 2.61 25.37
CA PRO A 638 -20.61 2.20 26.21
C PRO A 638 -21.87 3.08 26.12
N ALA A 639 -21.78 4.27 25.51
CA ALA A 639 -22.92 5.12 25.19
C ALA A 639 -23.60 4.76 23.86
N GLY A 640 -22.99 3.87 23.06
CA GLY A 640 -23.40 3.50 21.70
C GLY A 640 -22.99 4.54 20.66
N GLU A 641 -21.97 5.33 20.95
CA GLU A 641 -21.36 6.26 19.99
C GLU A 641 -20.19 5.56 19.31
N GLU A 642 -20.08 5.73 17.99
CA GLU A 642 -18.96 5.26 17.20
C GLU A 642 -17.68 6.00 17.58
N VAL A 643 -16.60 5.24 17.78
CA VAL A 643 -15.27 5.75 18.15
C VAL A 643 -14.25 5.45 17.05
N ARG A 644 -14.34 4.28 16.44
CA ARG A 644 -13.51 3.88 15.30
C ARG A 644 -14.36 3.12 14.30
N ALA A 645 -14.03 3.22 13.03
CA ALA A 645 -14.67 2.45 11.99
C ALA A 645 -13.73 2.20 10.82
N TYR A 646 -13.83 1.03 10.23
CA TYR A 646 -13.27 0.66 8.94
C TYR A 646 -14.43 0.37 8.01
N ARG A 647 -14.56 1.14 6.92
CA ARG A 647 -15.68 1.07 5.98
C ARG A 647 -15.21 0.99 4.53
N PRO A 648 -14.76 -0.19 4.07
CA PRO A 648 -14.41 -0.38 2.66
C PRO A 648 -15.61 -0.10 1.74
N SER A 649 -16.85 -0.25 2.22
CA SER A 649 -18.06 0.10 1.47
C SER A 649 -18.15 1.57 1.07
N GLU A 650 -17.49 2.48 1.79
CA GLU A 650 -17.50 3.92 1.55
C GLU A 650 -16.30 4.42 0.73
N ARG A 651 -15.26 3.58 0.55
CA ARG A 651 -14.00 3.94 -0.13
C ARG A 651 -13.98 3.70 -1.64
N ASN A 652 -15.15 3.69 -2.31
CA ASN A 652 -15.29 3.26 -3.72
C ASN A 652 -14.64 1.89 -4.03
N GLY A 653 -14.42 1.06 -3.00
CA GLY A 653 -13.93 -0.31 -3.11
C GLY A 653 -12.41 -0.48 -3.25
N GLU A 654 -11.59 0.54 -2.98
CA GLU A 654 -10.18 0.36 -2.64
C GLU A 654 -10.10 -0.25 -1.23
N ALA A 655 -9.83 -1.55 -1.14
CA ALA A 655 -9.69 -2.27 0.13
C ALA A 655 -8.26 -2.80 0.28
N HIS A 656 -7.71 -2.65 1.49
CA HIS A 656 -6.35 -3.08 1.85
C HIS A 656 -6.42 -4.25 2.83
N HIS A 657 -5.30 -4.99 2.91
CA HIS A 657 -5.16 -6.40 3.34
C HIS A 657 -5.43 -6.70 4.81
N ASP A 658 -5.72 -5.66 5.59
CA ASP A 658 -6.01 -5.74 7.00
C ASP A 658 -6.87 -4.54 7.41
N PHE A 659 -7.75 -4.79 8.36
CA PHE A 659 -8.44 -3.73 9.07
C PHE A 659 -7.41 -2.86 9.79
N GLU A 660 -7.58 -1.54 9.70
CA GLU A 660 -6.80 -0.63 10.52
C GLU A 660 -6.98 -1.02 12.00
N PRO A 661 -5.88 -1.31 12.74
CA PRO A 661 -5.97 -1.58 14.16
C PRO A 661 -6.60 -0.42 14.92
N PHE A 662 -7.62 -0.70 15.72
CA PHE A 662 -8.29 0.32 16.51
C PHE A 662 -7.58 0.48 17.85
N VAL A 663 -6.88 1.61 18.00
CA VAL A 663 -6.31 2.01 19.30
C VAL A 663 -7.15 3.13 19.90
N VAL A 664 -7.56 2.93 21.15
CA VAL A 664 -8.31 3.88 21.96
C VAL A 664 -7.56 4.13 23.26
N ARG A 665 -7.24 5.40 23.51
CA ARG A 665 -6.61 5.85 24.75
C ARG A 665 -7.64 6.17 25.81
N GLU A 666 -7.25 5.89 27.06
CA GLU A 666 -8.05 6.11 28.26
C GLU A 666 -9.55 5.72 28.07
N PRO A 667 -9.83 4.50 27.56
CA PRO A 667 -11.19 4.14 27.15
C PRO A 667 -12.15 4.18 28.34
N GLU A 668 -13.38 4.62 28.10
CA GLU A 668 -14.43 4.60 29.11
C GLU A 668 -14.66 3.17 29.64
N GLY A 669 -14.75 3.02 30.96
CA GLY A 669 -15.08 1.72 31.55
C GLY A 669 -16.53 1.34 31.26
N GLY A 670 -16.77 0.12 30.80
CA GLY A 670 -18.09 -0.37 30.45
C GLY A 670 -18.09 -1.44 29.37
N GLU A 671 -19.29 -1.81 28.93
CA GLU A 671 -19.51 -2.73 27.81
C GLU A 671 -19.33 -1.93 26.51
N TRP A 672 -18.25 -2.16 25.81
CA TRP A 672 -18.00 -1.67 24.45
C TRP A 672 -18.57 -2.67 23.45
N THR A 673 -18.79 -2.22 22.23
CA THR A 673 -19.44 -3.01 21.20
C THR A 673 -18.65 -2.94 19.90
N LEU A 674 -18.30 -4.10 19.33
CA LEU A 674 -17.76 -4.21 17.98
C LEU A 674 -18.87 -4.73 17.08
N GLU A 675 -19.33 -3.87 16.17
CA GLU A 675 -20.34 -4.17 15.17
C GLU A 675 -19.65 -4.50 13.84
N VAL A 676 -20.04 -5.60 13.21
CA VAL A 676 -19.47 -6.05 11.94
C VAL A 676 -20.58 -6.36 10.97
N GLU A 677 -20.58 -5.67 9.83
CA GLU A 677 -21.53 -5.85 8.74
C GLU A 677 -20.86 -6.55 7.57
N SER A 678 -21.39 -7.71 7.18
CA SER A 678 -20.88 -8.44 6.02
C SER A 678 -21.29 -7.75 4.72
N LEU A 679 -20.31 -7.47 3.86
CA LEU A 679 -20.52 -6.97 2.50
C LEU A 679 -20.75 -8.10 1.48
N MET A 680 -20.72 -9.37 1.93
CA MET A 680 -20.83 -10.56 1.09
C MET A 680 -22.29 -10.94 0.77
N GLU A 681 -22.54 -11.33 -0.49
CA GLU A 681 -23.90 -11.70 -0.94
C GLU A 681 -24.32 -13.13 -0.59
N GLU A 682 -23.38 -14.08 -0.65
CA GLU A 682 -23.72 -15.51 -0.60
C GLU A 682 -23.01 -16.27 0.53
N ARG A 683 -22.09 -15.64 1.27
CA ARG A 683 -21.21 -16.32 2.24
C ARG A 683 -21.06 -15.55 3.55
N PRO A 684 -20.91 -16.25 4.67
CA PRO A 684 -20.53 -15.61 5.92
C PRO A 684 -19.08 -15.09 5.86
N VAL A 685 -18.81 -14.03 6.62
CA VAL A 685 -17.46 -13.53 6.91
C VAL A 685 -17.01 -14.12 8.24
N HIS A 686 -15.83 -14.73 8.24
CA HIS A 686 -15.15 -15.22 9.44
C HIS A 686 -14.08 -14.21 9.84
N MET A 687 -14.06 -13.83 11.12
CA MET A 687 -13.16 -12.81 11.63
C MET A 687 -12.62 -13.19 13.01
N ASP A 688 -11.31 -13.07 13.19
CA ASP A 688 -10.61 -13.08 14.46
C ASP A 688 -10.44 -11.64 14.96
N VAL A 689 -10.65 -11.43 16.25
CA VAL A 689 -10.53 -10.13 16.90
C VAL A 689 -9.59 -10.28 18.09
N GLN A 690 -8.37 -9.81 17.93
CA GLN A 690 -7.44 -9.71 19.03
C GLN A 690 -7.69 -8.42 19.82
N ILE A 691 -7.98 -8.57 21.10
CA ILE A 691 -8.28 -7.47 22.01
C ILE A 691 -7.14 -7.36 23.02
N GLY A 692 -6.40 -6.26 22.93
CA GLY A 692 -5.35 -5.87 23.86
C GLY A 692 -5.84 -4.83 24.86
N THR A 693 -5.41 -4.95 26.11
CA THR A 693 -5.63 -3.94 27.13
C THR A 693 -4.34 -3.66 27.89
N LEU A 694 -4.06 -2.38 28.11
CA LEU A 694 -2.97 -1.92 28.95
C LEU A 694 -3.52 -1.15 30.15
N GLN A 695 -3.06 -1.54 31.33
CA GLN A 695 -3.30 -0.80 32.57
C GLN A 695 -1.96 -0.35 33.16
N SER A 696 -1.90 0.91 33.62
CA SER A 696 -0.72 1.48 34.28
C SER A 696 -1.14 2.23 35.54
N ASP A 697 -0.37 2.08 36.63
CA ASP A 697 -0.53 2.88 37.85
C ASP A 697 0.11 4.28 37.73
N THR A 698 0.90 4.52 36.68
CA THR A 698 1.64 5.76 36.41
C THR A 698 1.25 6.36 35.06
N ASP A 699 1.50 7.66 34.88
CA ASP A 699 1.18 8.40 33.65
C ASP A 699 1.92 7.84 32.42
N HIS A 700 3.08 7.23 32.62
CA HIS A 700 3.84 6.52 31.59
C HIS A 700 3.87 5.02 31.91
N PRO A 701 3.51 4.12 30.97
CA PRO A 701 3.60 2.68 31.17
C PRO A 701 5.06 2.21 31.16
N ASP A 702 5.41 1.33 32.11
CA ASP A 702 6.73 0.69 32.20
C ASP A 702 6.86 -0.50 31.22
N PRO A 703 7.76 -0.43 30.22
CA PRO A 703 7.95 -1.51 29.25
C PRO A 703 8.55 -2.79 29.85
N ARG A 704 9.18 -2.72 31.03
CA ARG A 704 9.74 -3.92 31.69
C ARG A 704 8.66 -4.86 32.15
N ASP A 705 7.58 -4.28 32.68
CA ASP A 705 6.40 -5.02 33.14
C ASP A 705 5.52 -5.45 31.96
N ALA A 706 5.42 -4.62 30.91
CA ALA A 706 4.54 -4.87 29.77
C ALA A 706 5.13 -5.85 28.73
N LEU A 707 6.37 -5.63 28.31
CA LEU A 707 6.99 -6.30 27.16
C LEU A 707 8.27 -7.06 27.54
N GLY A 708 8.80 -6.87 28.75
CA GLY A 708 10.03 -7.52 29.22
C GLY A 708 11.33 -6.80 28.83
N PHE A 709 11.25 -5.56 28.35
CA PHE A 709 12.40 -4.77 27.90
C PHE A 709 12.68 -3.59 28.81
N GLU A 710 13.97 -3.26 29.00
CA GLU A 710 14.37 -2.02 29.64
C GLU A 710 14.09 -0.83 28.71
N GLN A 711 13.72 0.32 29.30
CA GLN A 711 13.58 1.55 28.54
C GLN A 711 14.98 2.07 28.12
N GLU A 712 15.24 2.15 26.82
CA GLU A 712 16.44 2.79 26.30
C GLU A 712 16.45 4.29 26.62
N ALA A 713 17.63 4.81 26.94
CA ALA A 713 17.81 6.22 27.23
C ALA A 713 17.72 7.07 25.95
N TYR A 714 17.06 8.21 26.05
CA TYR A 714 16.99 9.22 25.00
C TYR A 714 16.80 10.62 25.58
N GLU A 715 17.23 11.61 24.81
CA GLU A 715 16.93 13.03 24.92
C GLU A 715 16.72 13.52 23.48
N VAL A 716 15.49 13.92 23.14
CA VAL A 716 15.09 14.20 21.76
C VAL A 716 14.39 15.55 21.63
N THR A 717 14.58 16.21 20.50
CA THR A 717 13.92 17.48 20.17
C THR A 717 13.74 17.62 18.65
N PRO A 718 12.57 18.10 18.17
CA PRO A 718 12.37 18.35 16.74
C PRO A 718 13.30 19.43 16.19
N LEU A 719 13.89 20.26 17.05
CA LEU A 719 14.86 21.28 16.64
C LEU A 719 16.16 20.69 16.05
N ALA A 720 16.46 19.41 16.29
CA ALA A 720 17.59 18.73 15.69
C ALA A 720 17.48 18.64 14.15
N PHE A 721 16.27 18.72 13.60
CA PHE A 721 16.04 18.79 12.15
C PHE A 721 16.85 19.88 11.47
N PHE A 722 16.98 21.05 12.10
CA PHE A 722 17.72 22.17 11.50
C PHE A 722 19.24 21.93 11.49
N GLU A 723 19.77 21.15 12.44
CA GLU A 723 21.18 20.73 12.43
C GLU A 723 21.41 19.72 11.30
N ASP A 724 20.53 18.73 11.14
CA ASP A 724 20.61 17.74 10.07
C ASP A 724 20.44 18.37 8.68
N TYR A 725 19.53 19.34 8.55
CA TYR A 725 19.28 20.08 7.31
C TYR A 725 20.48 20.97 6.92
N ASP A 726 21.19 21.54 7.90
CA ASP A 726 22.43 22.30 7.69
C ASP A 726 23.59 21.39 7.27
N ASP A 727 23.80 20.29 8.01
CA ASP A 727 24.89 19.34 7.76
C ASP A 727 24.79 18.66 6.39
N ALA A 728 23.56 18.50 5.86
CA ALA A 728 23.31 17.99 4.52
C ALA A 728 23.60 19.03 3.40
N ASN A 729 23.81 20.32 3.72
CA ASN A 729 23.81 21.40 2.75
C ASN A 729 24.93 22.43 2.93
N ASP A 730 25.95 22.38 2.06
CA ASP A 730 27.07 23.35 2.01
C ASP A 730 26.68 24.84 1.81
N ARG A 731 25.41 25.14 1.50
CA ARG A 731 24.90 26.48 1.19
C ARG A 731 23.92 27.03 2.22
N ILE A 732 23.57 26.24 3.21
CA ILE A 732 22.70 26.67 4.30
C ILE A 732 23.60 26.97 5.51
N ASP A 733 23.21 27.92 6.33
CA ASP A 733 23.79 28.17 7.66
C ASP A 733 22.60 28.31 8.62
N ALA A 734 22.25 27.20 9.30
CA ALA A 734 21.13 27.16 10.24
C ALA A 734 21.57 27.68 11.62
N VAL A 735 20.93 28.76 12.11
CA VAL A 735 21.30 29.41 13.36
C VAL A 735 20.16 29.44 14.37
N ALA A 736 20.42 28.85 15.54
CA ALA A 736 19.53 28.91 16.69
C ALA A 736 19.44 30.33 17.29
N LEU A 737 18.22 30.83 17.47
CA LEU A 737 17.91 32.04 18.23
C LEU A 737 17.01 31.69 19.42
N THR A 738 17.20 32.38 20.54
CA THR A 738 16.25 32.30 21.67
C THR A 738 15.08 33.28 21.48
N PRO A 739 13.92 33.05 22.12
CA PRO A 739 12.80 33.99 22.05
C PRO A 739 13.19 35.42 22.49
N ALA A 740 14.06 35.53 23.49
CA ALA A 740 14.58 36.82 23.95
C ALA A 740 15.44 37.54 22.90
N GLU A 741 16.23 36.80 22.11
CA GLU A 741 17.05 37.38 21.04
C GLU A 741 16.17 37.85 19.87
N VAL A 742 15.13 37.10 19.52
CA VAL A 742 14.14 37.53 18.52
C VAL A 742 13.44 38.81 18.98
N ALA A 743 12.95 38.87 20.23
CA ALA A 743 12.33 40.07 20.79
C ALA A 743 13.28 41.28 20.86
N ASP A 744 14.60 41.04 20.98
CA ASP A 744 15.63 42.08 20.89
C ASP A 744 15.97 42.49 19.43
N GLY A 745 15.35 41.85 18.43
CA GLY A 745 15.47 42.14 17.00
C GLY A 745 16.57 41.39 16.26
N ALA A 746 17.07 40.27 16.80
CA ALA A 746 18.16 39.50 16.18
C ALA A 746 17.79 38.86 14.83
N ALA A 747 16.50 38.57 14.60
CA ALA A 747 16.03 37.95 13.36
C ALA A 747 16.30 38.80 12.10
N ALA A 748 16.40 40.14 12.24
CA ALA A 748 16.64 41.05 11.12
C ALA A 748 18.03 40.91 10.46
N ASP A 749 18.93 40.09 11.03
CA ASP A 749 20.22 39.77 10.43
C ASP A 749 20.15 38.57 9.46
N TYR A 750 18.98 37.92 9.29
CA TYR A 750 18.77 36.70 8.52
C TYR A 750 17.77 36.89 7.37
N ASP A 751 17.82 36.04 6.34
CA ASP A 751 16.86 36.05 5.22
C ASP A 751 15.59 35.26 5.57
N HIS A 752 15.75 34.17 6.34
CA HIS A 752 14.67 33.28 6.74
C HIS A 752 14.60 33.14 8.26
N LEU A 753 13.39 33.10 8.80
CA LEU A 753 13.12 32.77 10.19
C LEU A 753 12.10 31.64 10.27
N VAL A 754 12.40 30.58 11.01
CA VAL A 754 11.51 29.46 11.25
C VAL A 754 11.05 29.43 12.71
N VAL A 755 9.75 29.36 12.93
CA VAL A 755 9.13 29.31 14.26
C VAL A 755 8.17 28.13 14.35
N ILE A 756 8.54 27.12 15.15
CA ILE A 756 7.76 25.87 15.28
C ILE A 756 6.94 25.80 16.58
N HIS A 757 7.00 26.85 17.42
CA HIS A 757 6.34 26.87 18.72
C HIS A 757 5.84 28.27 19.12
N ASP A 758 4.91 28.33 20.07
CA ASP A 758 4.34 29.59 20.58
C ASP A 758 5.04 30.15 21.85
N ASP A 759 6.14 29.53 22.32
CA ASP A 759 6.98 30.10 23.38
C ASP A 759 7.67 31.41 22.93
N ALA A 760 7.05 32.53 23.33
CA ALA A 760 7.52 33.88 23.07
C ALA A 760 8.39 34.46 24.22
N GLY A 761 8.79 33.62 25.19
CA GLY A 761 9.54 34.04 26.36
C GLY A 761 8.82 35.03 27.29
N ASP A 762 9.59 35.88 27.98
CA ASP A 762 9.07 36.81 29.01
C ASP A 762 8.36 38.05 28.45
N ASP A 763 8.60 38.43 27.19
CA ASP A 763 8.12 39.68 26.56
C ASP A 763 7.44 39.41 25.21
N ARG A 764 6.27 38.77 25.29
CA ARG A 764 5.47 38.34 24.12
C ARG A 764 5.08 39.48 23.17
N GLU A 765 4.79 40.67 23.68
CA GLU A 765 4.46 41.85 22.85
C GLU A 765 5.69 42.27 22.03
N ALA A 766 6.87 42.34 22.66
CA ALA A 766 8.11 42.65 21.94
C ALA A 766 8.52 41.55 20.95
N TYR A 767 8.21 40.30 21.25
CA TYR A 767 8.46 39.17 20.34
C TYR A 767 7.58 39.26 19.09
N ALA A 768 6.26 39.44 19.24
CA ALA A 768 5.34 39.61 18.10
C ALA A 768 5.70 40.86 17.27
N ASP A 769 5.98 42.01 17.92
CA ASP A 769 6.45 43.23 17.25
C ASP A 769 7.72 42.98 16.42
N ALA A 770 8.61 42.08 16.87
CA ALA A 770 9.84 41.74 16.16
C ALA A 770 9.60 40.81 14.96
N LEU A 771 8.63 39.88 15.05
CA LEU A 771 8.20 39.07 13.92
C LEU A 771 7.55 39.92 12.83
N ASP A 772 6.66 40.85 13.21
CA ASP A 772 6.07 41.82 12.27
C ASP A 772 7.15 42.65 11.57
N ALA A 773 8.10 43.19 12.34
CA ALA A 773 9.19 43.98 11.78
C ALA A 773 10.07 43.16 10.81
N PHE A 774 10.28 41.88 11.09
CA PHE A 774 11.03 40.98 10.21
C PHE A 774 10.32 40.78 8.87
N VAL A 775 9.01 40.49 8.90
CA VAL A 775 8.18 40.32 7.69
C VAL A 775 8.06 41.64 6.90
N GLU A 776 7.85 42.77 7.59
CA GLU A 776 7.78 44.11 6.97
C GLU A 776 9.08 44.56 6.31
N ASP A 777 10.23 44.05 6.75
CA ASP A 777 11.56 44.32 6.19
C ASP A 777 11.96 43.26 5.12
N ASP A 778 10.96 42.67 4.44
CA ASP A 778 11.11 41.69 3.35
C ASP A 778 11.67 40.31 3.78
N GLY A 779 11.56 39.97 5.07
CA GLY A 779 11.97 38.66 5.61
C GLY A 779 11.00 37.53 5.24
N ASN A 780 11.51 36.31 5.10
CA ASN A 780 10.71 35.11 4.88
C ASN A 780 10.47 34.35 6.19
N LEU A 781 9.25 34.41 6.72
CA LEU A 781 8.85 33.77 7.97
C LEU A 781 8.11 32.45 7.69
N VAL A 782 8.69 31.33 8.13
CA VAL A 782 8.01 30.03 8.14
C VAL A 782 7.49 29.75 9.56
N VAL A 783 6.18 29.54 9.69
CA VAL A 783 5.51 29.18 10.95
C VAL A 783 4.86 27.82 10.83
N THR A 784 5.08 26.96 11.80
CA THR A 784 4.47 25.62 11.83
C THR A 784 4.14 25.16 13.24
N ASP A 785 3.39 24.07 13.33
CA ASP A 785 2.91 23.46 14.57
C ASP A 785 2.27 24.54 15.47
N THR A 786 2.57 24.54 16.77
CA THR A 786 1.99 25.52 17.71
C THR A 786 2.43 26.95 17.44
N GLY A 787 3.50 27.18 16.66
CA GLY A 787 3.95 28.51 16.23
C GLY A 787 2.89 29.30 15.48
N LEU A 788 1.94 28.62 14.81
CA LEU A 788 0.82 29.27 14.11
C LEU A 788 -0.06 30.12 15.03
N ARG A 789 -0.10 29.85 16.33
CA ARG A 789 -0.85 30.67 17.30
C ARG A 789 -0.29 32.10 17.43
N LEU A 790 0.94 32.34 17.00
CA LEU A 790 1.54 33.67 16.99
C LEU A 790 0.93 34.58 15.93
N LEU A 791 0.33 34.03 14.86
CA LEU A 791 -0.31 34.80 13.79
C LEU A 791 -1.44 35.70 14.32
N ALA A 792 -2.19 35.22 15.31
CA ALA A 792 -3.25 35.99 15.96
C ALA A 792 -2.76 37.24 16.72
N GLU A 793 -1.44 37.38 16.89
CA GLU A 793 -0.82 38.49 17.60
C GLU A 793 -0.04 39.44 16.68
N MET A 794 0.11 39.08 15.41
CA MET A 794 0.90 39.81 14.41
C MET A 794 0.03 40.80 13.63
N GLU A 795 0.51 42.03 13.46
CA GLU A 795 -0.14 43.03 12.61
C GLU A 795 -0.08 42.67 11.11
N THR A 796 0.95 41.92 10.70
CA THR A 796 1.14 41.45 9.31
C THR A 796 0.19 40.31 8.91
N ALA A 797 -0.42 39.63 9.89
CA ALA A 797 -1.47 38.63 9.70
C ALA A 797 -2.85 39.13 10.19
N ALA A 798 -3.08 40.45 10.12
CA ALA A 798 -4.29 41.08 10.61
C ALA A 798 -5.54 40.55 9.88
N GLY A 799 -6.36 39.78 10.60
CA GLY A 799 -7.52 39.06 10.06
C GLY A 799 -7.74 37.75 10.81
N ILE A 800 -6.66 37.17 11.33
CA ILE A 800 -6.66 35.97 12.16
C ILE A 800 -6.74 36.40 13.64
N ASP A 801 -7.79 35.99 14.35
CA ASP A 801 -7.92 36.09 15.80
C ASP A 801 -7.52 34.76 16.48
N ALA A 802 -7.33 34.78 17.80
CA ALA A 802 -6.92 33.57 18.55
C ALA A 802 -7.95 32.43 18.53
N ASP A 803 -9.23 32.74 18.26
CA ASP A 803 -10.29 31.72 18.13
C ASP A 803 -10.29 31.06 16.73
N ASP A 804 -9.55 31.62 15.77
CA ASP A 804 -9.43 31.13 14.38
C ASP A 804 -8.27 30.13 14.22
N VAL A 805 -7.42 29.98 15.25
CA VAL A 805 -6.32 29.00 15.26
C VAL A 805 -6.64 27.91 16.28
N VAL A 806 -6.83 26.69 15.79
CA VAL A 806 -7.23 25.53 16.59
C VAL A 806 -6.15 24.45 16.55
N THR A 807 -6.12 23.59 17.57
CA THR A 807 -5.29 22.37 17.53
C THR A 807 -6.22 21.18 17.55
N GLU A 808 -6.11 20.37 16.50
CA GLU A 808 -6.85 19.13 16.32
C GLU A 808 -5.87 17.95 16.33
N THR A 809 -6.39 16.74 16.48
CA THR A 809 -5.60 15.52 16.44
C THR A 809 -6.14 14.56 15.40
N PHE A 810 -5.23 13.86 14.72
CA PHE A 810 -5.53 13.00 13.58
C PHE A 810 -4.78 11.66 13.71
N GLY A 811 -5.16 10.66 12.91
CA GLY A 811 -4.39 9.41 12.82
C GLY A 811 -2.97 9.66 12.29
N VAL A 812 -2.82 10.61 11.35
CA VAL A 812 -1.54 11.18 10.90
C VAL A 812 -1.73 12.66 10.58
N ALA A 813 -0.66 13.46 10.71
CA ALA A 813 -0.69 14.81 10.18
C ALA A 813 -0.56 14.80 8.65
N HIS A 814 -1.46 15.48 7.95
CA HIS A 814 -1.55 15.42 6.50
C HIS A 814 -2.13 16.71 5.90
N VAL A 815 -2.01 16.87 4.59
CA VAL A 815 -2.79 17.82 3.79
C VAL A 815 -3.82 17.01 2.99
N GLU A 816 -5.10 17.29 3.20
CA GLU A 816 -6.19 16.49 2.64
C GLU A 816 -6.53 16.95 1.22
N GLU A 817 -6.98 18.19 1.09
CA GLU A 817 -7.24 18.84 -0.19
C GLU A 817 -6.04 19.73 -0.55
N LYS A 818 -5.55 19.60 -1.79
CA LYS A 818 -4.39 20.35 -2.30
C LYS A 818 -4.82 21.24 -3.46
N GLU A 819 -4.45 22.50 -3.40
CA GLU A 819 -4.63 23.48 -4.47
C GLU A 819 -3.34 23.63 -5.30
N ASP A 820 -3.45 24.16 -6.50
CA ASP A 820 -2.28 24.53 -7.31
C ASP A 820 -1.59 25.74 -6.68
N HIS A 821 -0.60 25.45 -5.83
CA HIS A 821 0.06 26.45 -5.01
C HIS A 821 1.56 26.22 -4.95
N PRO A 822 2.41 27.27 -5.00
CA PRO A 822 3.84 27.07 -5.11
C PRO A 822 4.48 26.34 -3.90
N LEU A 823 3.89 26.44 -2.70
CA LEU A 823 4.25 25.61 -1.52
C LEU A 823 4.19 24.09 -1.79
N LEU A 824 3.32 23.64 -2.70
CA LEU A 824 3.11 22.22 -3.02
C LEU A 824 3.74 21.83 -4.36
N THR A 825 4.60 22.67 -4.93
CA THR A 825 5.29 22.41 -6.20
C THR A 825 6.11 21.13 -6.13
N ASP A 826 6.08 20.36 -7.22
CA ASP A 826 6.75 19.06 -7.39
C ASP A 826 6.36 18.00 -6.35
N THR A 827 5.20 18.16 -5.71
CA THR A 827 4.58 17.10 -4.91
C THR A 827 3.69 16.21 -5.79
N ARG A 828 3.62 14.92 -5.48
CA ARG A 828 2.83 13.92 -6.20
C ARG A 828 1.40 13.87 -5.64
N PRO A 829 0.38 13.51 -6.44
CA PRO A 829 -1.00 13.39 -5.95
C PRO A 829 -1.14 12.52 -4.69
N ILE A 830 -0.53 11.33 -4.69
CA ILE A 830 -0.57 10.36 -3.58
C ILE A 830 0.06 10.89 -2.27
N GLN A 831 0.97 11.86 -2.35
CA GLN A 831 1.69 12.40 -1.19
C GLN A 831 0.82 13.37 -0.39
N ARG A 832 0.46 13.00 0.85
CA ARG A 832 -0.39 13.83 1.74
C ARG A 832 0.16 13.90 3.16
N MET A 833 0.72 12.82 3.68
CA MET A 833 1.25 12.73 5.04
C MET A 833 2.47 13.64 5.24
N LEU A 834 2.50 14.46 6.29
CA LEU A 834 3.58 15.43 6.58
C LEU A 834 4.74 14.82 7.38
N TRP A 835 4.45 13.96 8.37
CA TRP A 835 5.44 13.29 9.21
C TRP A 835 4.90 11.98 9.79
N LYS A 836 5.81 11.11 10.25
CA LYS A 836 5.56 9.72 10.67
C LYS A 836 5.27 9.55 12.16
N VAL A 837 4.14 8.94 12.49
CA VAL A 837 3.60 8.98 13.86
C VAL A 837 4.35 8.07 14.84
N ALA A 838 4.54 6.81 14.46
CA ALA A 838 5.06 5.78 15.35
C ALA A 838 6.46 6.12 15.92
N PRO A 839 7.48 6.53 15.13
CA PRO A 839 8.81 6.84 15.65
C PRO A 839 8.88 7.99 16.66
N LEU A 840 7.88 8.88 16.65
CA LEU A 840 7.72 9.96 17.62
C LEU A 840 6.88 9.56 18.83
N GLY A 841 6.45 8.31 18.93
CA GLY A 841 5.69 7.79 20.07
C GLY A 841 4.19 8.07 20.00
N TYR A 842 3.68 8.53 18.85
CA TYR A 842 2.25 8.69 18.64
C TYR A 842 1.64 7.36 18.16
N PRO A 843 0.56 6.87 18.79
CA PRO A 843 -0.13 5.69 18.34
C PRO A 843 -0.95 5.96 17.08
N TYR A 844 -1.52 4.91 16.47
CA TYR A 844 -2.51 5.06 15.40
C TYR A 844 -3.88 5.54 15.92
N ALA A 845 -3.99 5.87 17.21
CA ALA A 845 -5.14 6.59 17.74
C ALA A 845 -5.00 8.06 17.33
N GLU A 846 -6.11 8.71 16.94
CA GLU A 846 -6.20 10.12 16.53
C GLU A 846 -5.54 11.12 17.51
N ASP A 847 -4.21 11.11 17.58
CA ASP A 847 -3.38 11.76 18.58
C ASP A 847 -2.27 12.60 17.91
N ALA A 848 -2.05 12.45 16.60
CA ALA A 848 -1.07 13.22 15.86
C ALA A 848 -1.54 14.68 15.80
N PRO A 849 -0.83 15.63 16.44
CA PRO A 849 -1.33 16.99 16.56
C PRO A 849 -1.13 17.77 15.26
N MET A 850 -2.11 18.59 14.91
CA MET A 850 -1.97 19.66 13.92
C MET A 850 -2.59 20.94 14.47
N THR A 851 -1.91 22.07 14.25
CA THR A 851 -2.47 23.39 14.52
C THR A 851 -2.95 23.98 13.20
N LEU A 852 -4.23 24.27 13.08
CA LEU A 852 -4.89 24.64 11.82
C LEU A 852 -5.54 26.02 11.94
N ILE A 853 -5.82 26.66 10.81
CA ILE A 853 -6.38 28.02 10.75
C ILE A 853 -7.73 28.01 10.03
N ASP A 854 -8.70 28.78 10.51
CA ASP A 854 -9.95 29.02 9.79
C ASP A 854 -9.68 29.63 8.40
N ALA A 855 -10.27 29.03 7.37
CA ALA A 855 -10.01 29.42 5.97
C ALA A 855 -10.48 30.84 5.65
N ASP A 856 -11.66 31.23 6.13
CA ASP A 856 -12.20 32.58 5.88
C ASP A 856 -11.28 33.62 6.55
N ALA A 857 -10.84 33.37 7.79
CA ALA A 857 -9.93 34.28 8.51
C ALA A 857 -8.55 34.38 7.83
N PHE A 858 -8.02 33.26 7.33
CA PHE A 858 -6.74 33.24 6.61
C PHE A 858 -6.80 34.05 5.32
N GLU A 859 -7.84 33.87 4.50
CA GLU A 859 -8.06 34.67 3.28
C GLU A 859 -8.32 36.16 3.59
N GLU A 860 -9.09 36.47 4.64
CA GLU A 860 -9.32 37.85 5.09
C GLU A 860 -8.03 38.57 5.50
N SER A 861 -7.02 37.82 5.97
CA SER A 861 -5.68 38.32 6.28
C SER A 861 -4.80 38.54 5.03
N GLY A 862 -5.30 38.22 3.83
CA GLY A 862 -4.56 38.27 2.57
C GLY A 862 -3.81 36.97 2.25
N GLY A 863 -4.15 35.87 2.94
CA GLY A 863 -3.57 34.56 2.71
C GLY A 863 -4.10 33.88 1.44
N SER A 864 -3.23 33.11 0.81
CA SER A 864 -3.52 32.17 -0.27
C SER A 864 -3.45 30.75 0.29
N VAL A 865 -4.54 30.00 0.19
CA VAL A 865 -4.62 28.63 0.68
C VAL A 865 -3.89 27.70 -0.29
N ALA A 866 -3.00 26.86 0.23
CA ALA A 866 -2.31 25.82 -0.53
C ALA A 866 -2.95 24.45 -0.32
N GLY A 867 -3.46 24.20 0.89
CA GLY A 867 -4.21 23.00 1.18
C GLY A 867 -4.94 23.07 2.52
N THR A 868 -5.95 22.21 2.64
CA THR A 868 -6.81 22.13 3.81
C THR A 868 -6.87 20.72 4.39
N THR A 869 -7.32 20.62 5.63
CA THR A 869 -7.60 19.38 6.37
C THR A 869 -8.83 19.64 7.25
N ASP A 870 -9.87 18.82 7.13
CA ASP A 870 -11.17 19.06 7.77
C ASP A 870 -11.76 20.47 7.48
N GLY A 871 -11.45 21.00 6.28
CA GLY A 871 -11.88 22.35 5.85
C GLY A 871 -11.14 23.52 6.52
N LEU A 872 -10.11 23.24 7.32
CA LEU A 872 -9.21 24.25 7.91
C LEU A 872 -7.90 24.31 7.13
N VAL A 873 -7.25 25.47 7.09
CA VAL A 873 -5.97 25.66 6.38
C VAL A 873 -4.87 24.88 7.08
N SER A 874 -4.33 23.89 6.37
CA SER A 874 -3.17 23.10 6.80
C SER A 874 -1.89 23.52 6.09
N ALA A 875 -1.98 24.21 4.95
CA ALA A 875 -0.85 24.88 4.31
C ALA A 875 -1.31 26.15 3.57
N GLY A 876 -0.53 27.24 3.65
CA GLY A 876 -0.85 28.49 2.95
C GLY A 876 0.21 29.58 3.12
N SER A 877 0.08 30.66 2.35
CA SER A 877 1.03 31.78 2.35
C SER A 877 0.34 33.14 2.44
N ILE A 878 0.88 34.08 3.24
CA ILE A 878 0.52 35.51 3.24
C ILE A 878 1.73 36.27 2.69
N PHE A 879 1.63 36.80 1.47
CA PHE A 879 2.75 37.47 0.80
C PHE A 879 2.82 38.97 1.13
N THR A 880 4.03 39.51 1.22
CA THR A 880 4.26 40.96 1.41
C THR A 880 4.44 41.73 0.11
N ASP A 881 4.85 41.06 -0.97
CA ASP A 881 5.03 41.58 -2.32
C ASP A 881 4.51 40.57 -3.34
N ASP A 882 3.67 41.01 -4.30
CA ASP A 882 3.10 40.21 -5.38
C ASP A 882 4.16 39.72 -6.40
N GLU A 883 5.41 40.17 -6.30
CA GLU A 883 6.52 39.79 -7.19
C GLU A 883 7.61 38.92 -6.53
N ALA A 884 7.57 38.68 -5.21
CA ALA A 884 8.63 37.99 -4.47
C ALA A 884 8.10 36.89 -3.52
N TRP A 885 8.89 35.82 -3.36
CA TRP A 885 8.62 34.74 -2.40
C TRP A 885 9.04 35.15 -0.98
N GLN A 886 8.33 36.13 -0.43
CA GLN A 886 8.57 36.75 0.87
C GLN A 886 7.24 36.97 1.59
N GLY A 887 7.25 36.86 2.92
CA GLY A 887 6.06 36.96 3.75
C GLY A 887 6.00 35.86 4.79
N ILE A 888 4.81 35.33 5.03
CA ILE A 888 4.50 34.31 6.02
C ILE A 888 4.09 33.04 5.30
N HIS A 889 4.74 31.91 5.59
CA HIS A 889 4.34 30.59 5.12
C HIS A 889 3.92 29.74 6.32
N ALA A 890 2.67 29.30 6.30
CA ALA A 890 2.02 28.55 7.36
C ALA A 890 1.86 27.08 6.98
N VAL A 891 2.29 26.16 7.86
CA VAL A 891 2.09 24.71 7.70
C VAL A 891 1.65 24.09 9.01
N GLY A 892 0.55 23.34 9.02
CA GLY A 892 -0.19 22.97 10.24
C GLY A 892 0.50 21.99 11.19
N GLY A 893 1.43 21.17 10.69
CA GLY A 893 2.16 20.22 11.53
C GLY A 893 3.32 19.57 10.77
N LEU A 894 4.54 20.03 11.02
CA LEU A 894 5.76 19.49 10.42
C LEU A 894 6.68 18.87 11.47
N LEU A 895 6.90 19.56 12.58
CA LEU A 895 7.95 19.27 13.55
C LEU A 895 7.39 19.23 14.98
N PRO A 896 6.38 18.39 15.27
CA PRO A 896 5.83 18.28 16.61
C PRO A 896 6.86 17.64 17.57
N PRO A 897 6.76 17.90 18.89
CA PRO A 897 7.57 17.20 19.86
C PRO A 897 7.19 15.72 19.94
N ALA A 898 8.12 14.88 20.37
CA ALA A 898 7.84 13.47 20.63
C ALA A 898 6.82 13.28 21.78
N ASN A 899 6.06 12.20 21.71
CA ASN A 899 5.08 11.77 22.69
C ASN A 899 5.65 10.63 23.54
N GLN A 900 5.69 10.81 24.86
CA GLN A 900 6.25 9.84 25.81
C GLN A 900 5.21 8.95 26.47
N THR A 901 3.93 9.19 26.21
CA THR A 901 2.84 8.60 27.00
C THR A 901 2.57 7.13 26.70
N GLU A 902 2.98 6.63 25.54
CA GLU A 902 2.80 5.22 25.17
C GLU A 902 4.06 4.38 25.42
N LEU A 903 3.97 3.06 25.24
CA LEU A 903 5.15 2.16 25.32
C LEU A 903 6.13 2.45 24.19
N HIS A 904 7.41 2.67 24.51
CA HIS A 904 8.48 2.93 23.53
C HIS A 904 9.86 2.40 24.00
N PRO A 905 10.00 1.08 24.24
CA PRO A 905 11.19 0.51 24.88
C PRO A 905 12.50 0.85 24.17
N PHE A 906 12.49 0.99 22.85
CA PHE A 906 13.67 1.27 22.02
C PHE A 906 13.91 2.77 21.77
N GLY A 907 13.25 3.64 22.54
CA GLY A 907 13.41 5.10 22.50
C GLY A 907 12.53 5.79 21.47
N LEU A 908 12.79 7.09 21.27
CA LEU A 908 12.05 7.98 20.38
C LEU A 908 13.02 8.68 19.41
N LYS A 909 12.50 9.20 18.30
CA LYS A 909 13.25 10.01 17.32
C LYS A 909 13.12 11.52 17.58
N ASN A 910 14.05 12.29 17.02
CA ASN A 910 14.02 13.76 17.08
C ASN A 910 12.92 14.32 16.19
N HIS A 911 12.92 13.90 14.93
CA HIS A 911 11.95 14.27 13.90
C HIS A 911 11.85 13.10 12.91
N VAL A 912 10.80 13.07 12.10
CA VAL A 912 10.55 12.05 11.07
C VAL A 912 9.63 12.61 10.00
N LEU A 913 10.04 13.70 9.36
CA LEU A 913 9.33 14.24 8.21
C LEU A 913 9.11 13.15 7.15
N SER A 914 8.02 13.23 6.42
CA SER A 914 7.91 12.52 5.14
C SER A 914 8.66 13.30 4.06
N PHE A 915 8.87 12.71 2.89
CA PHE A 915 9.42 13.45 1.76
C PHE A 915 8.51 14.61 1.32
N PHE A 916 7.19 14.45 1.49
CA PHE A 916 6.21 15.50 1.26
C PHE A 916 6.42 16.66 2.25
N GLY A 917 6.46 16.38 3.55
CA GLY A 917 6.70 17.40 4.57
C GLY A 917 8.05 18.11 4.40
N HIS A 918 9.10 17.37 4.04
CA HIS A 918 10.41 17.93 3.72
C HIS A 918 10.34 18.85 2.49
N THR A 919 9.68 18.43 1.41
CA THR A 919 9.50 19.24 0.20
C THR A 919 8.70 20.52 0.48
N VAL A 920 7.61 20.42 1.25
CA VAL A 920 6.80 21.58 1.67
C VAL A 920 7.65 22.55 2.51
N PHE A 921 8.47 22.05 3.43
CA PHE A 921 9.40 22.89 4.21
C PHE A 921 10.42 23.60 3.32
N THR A 922 11.05 22.90 2.38
CA THR A 922 12.03 23.49 1.45
C THR A 922 11.38 24.52 0.52
N ASN A 923 10.15 24.25 0.04
CA ASN A 923 9.36 25.19 -0.75
C ASN A 923 8.98 26.44 0.07
N ALA A 924 8.64 26.30 1.36
CA ALA A 924 8.37 27.43 2.24
C ALA A 924 9.60 28.35 2.40
N LEU A 925 10.81 27.80 2.36
CA LEU A 925 12.04 28.59 2.32
C LEU A 925 12.31 29.24 0.95
N GLY A 926 11.57 28.86 -0.10
CA GLY A 926 11.83 29.32 -1.48
C GLY A 926 13.09 28.71 -2.08
N PHE A 927 13.40 27.48 -1.66
CA PHE A 927 14.59 26.73 -2.08
C PHE A 927 14.20 25.57 -3.01
N GLU A 928 15.21 25.01 -3.68
CA GLU A 928 15.09 23.81 -4.51
C GLU A 928 15.96 22.70 -3.95
N GLN A 929 15.44 21.48 -3.90
CA GLN A 929 16.26 20.30 -3.70
C GLN A 929 16.84 19.85 -5.05
N VAL A 930 18.14 19.52 -5.08
CA VAL A 930 18.87 19.11 -6.28
C VAL A 930 19.36 17.69 -6.09
N ARG A 931 18.89 16.77 -6.94
CA ARG A 931 19.34 15.38 -6.98
C ARG A 931 20.56 15.22 -7.89
N ILE A 932 21.58 14.54 -7.40
CA ILE A 932 22.79 14.22 -8.15
C ILE A 932 22.96 12.71 -8.14
N VAL A 933 22.99 12.10 -9.32
CA VAL A 933 23.18 10.65 -9.50
C VAL A 933 24.47 10.41 -10.28
N ASP A 934 25.37 9.60 -9.74
CA ASP A 934 26.69 9.31 -10.30
C ASP A 934 27.51 10.58 -10.63
N GLY A 935 27.31 11.64 -9.84
CA GLY A 935 27.94 12.94 -10.00
C GLY A 935 27.33 13.86 -11.07
N GLU A 936 26.18 13.49 -11.65
CA GLU A 936 25.43 14.31 -12.60
C GLU A 936 24.10 14.78 -11.98
N GLU A 937 23.77 16.06 -12.13
CA GLU A 937 22.45 16.59 -11.73
C GLU A 937 21.36 15.96 -12.61
N THR A 938 20.41 15.25 -12.00
CA THR A 938 19.31 14.57 -12.70
C THR A 938 17.96 15.21 -12.48
N MET A 939 17.75 15.88 -11.33
CA MET A 939 16.45 16.44 -10.97
C MET A 939 16.60 17.68 -10.08
N ARG A 940 15.65 18.61 -10.23
CA ARG A 940 15.37 19.72 -9.30
C ARG A 940 13.93 19.57 -8.84
N ILE A 941 13.70 19.79 -7.55
CA ILE A 941 12.39 19.62 -6.89
C ILE A 941 12.11 20.89 -6.11
N GLY A 942 10.97 21.52 -6.39
CA GLY A 942 10.64 22.89 -6.02
C GLY A 942 10.99 23.87 -7.15
N ASP A 943 10.67 25.16 -6.97
CA ASP A 943 11.06 26.22 -7.90
C ASP A 943 11.54 27.46 -7.12
N ALA A 944 12.84 27.74 -7.18
CA ALA A 944 13.46 28.85 -6.49
C ALA A 944 13.26 30.18 -7.22
N GLU A 945 12.77 30.18 -8.47
CA GLU A 945 12.40 31.38 -9.22
C GLU A 945 10.94 31.80 -9.00
N GLN A 946 10.17 31.03 -8.21
CA GLN A 946 8.76 31.28 -7.89
C GLN A 946 8.48 32.74 -7.50
N GLY A 947 7.33 33.21 -7.99
CA GLY A 947 6.64 34.40 -7.52
C GLY A 947 5.28 34.01 -6.93
N PRO A 948 4.59 34.94 -6.25
CA PRO A 948 3.22 34.75 -5.80
C PRO A 948 2.29 34.34 -6.93
N ILE A 949 1.22 33.62 -6.60
CA ILE A 949 0.17 33.29 -7.57
C ILE A 949 -0.45 34.61 -8.05
N GLU A 950 -0.35 34.90 -9.35
CA GLU A 950 -1.19 35.91 -9.98
C GLU A 950 -2.63 35.41 -9.81
N GLY A 951 -3.40 36.04 -8.92
CA GLY A 951 -4.76 35.58 -8.58
C GLY A 951 -5.57 35.27 -9.84
N GLU A 952 -6.34 34.16 -9.80
CA GLU A 952 -7.04 33.59 -10.95
C GLU A 952 -7.54 34.67 -11.92
N GLU A 953 -6.97 34.70 -13.13
CA GLU A 953 -7.58 35.47 -14.20
C GLU A 953 -8.98 34.87 -14.43
N PRO A 954 -10.06 35.68 -14.39
CA PRO A 954 -11.41 35.17 -14.53
C PRO A 954 -11.55 34.36 -15.83
N GLU A 955 -12.21 33.20 -15.75
CA GLU A 955 -12.46 32.32 -16.89
C GLU A 955 -13.14 33.11 -18.03
N PHE A 956 -12.59 33.02 -19.25
CA PHE A 956 -13.17 33.71 -20.40
C PHE A 956 -14.52 33.09 -20.76
N THR A 957 -15.58 33.89 -20.70
CA THR A 957 -16.94 33.46 -21.04
C THR A 957 -17.55 34.37 -22.09
N ALA A 958 -18.20 33.79 -23.10
CA ALA A 958 -18.91 34.53 -24.14
C ALA A 958 -20.22 33.82 -24.52
N GLU A 959 -21.24 34.60 -24.82
CA GLU A 959 -22.55 34.14 -25.27
C GLU A 959 -22.81 34.58 -26.71
N GLY A 960 -23.60 33.80 -27.46
CA GLY A 960 -23.96 34.13 -28.84
C GLY A 960 -25.40 33.74 -29.18
N ASP A 961 -26.00 34.47 -30.11
CA ASP A 961 -27.32 34.17 -30.66
C ASP A 961 -27.27 34.25 -32.20
N ARG A 962 -28.11 33.44 -32.85
CA ARG A 962 -28.25 33.42 -34.30
C ARG A 962 -29.72 33.46 -34.72
N GLU A 963 -30.02 34.31 -35.70
CA GLU A 963 -31.27 34.28 -36.46
C GLU A 963 -31.06 34.13 -37.97
N ASP A 964 -31.69 33.11 -38.56
CA ASP A 964 -31.78 32.94 -40.01
C ASP A 964 -33.08 33.50 -40.57
N SER A 965 -33.01 34.10 -41.77
CA SER A 965 -34.17 34.65 -42.49
C SER A 965 -35.27 33.64 -42.83
N GLY A 966 -34.97 32.35 -42.70
CA GLY A 966 -35.92 31.24 -42.80
C GLY A 966 -35.27 29.91 -42.39
N SER A 967 -36.09 28.89 -42.17
CA SER A 967 -35.62 27.51 -41.92
C SER A 967 -35.79 26.59 -43.13
N VAL A 968 -36.40 27.09 -44.21
CA VAL A 968 -36.66 26.34 -45.44
C VAL A 968 -36.43 27.24 -46.66
N PHE A 969 -35.59 26.78 -47.59
CA PHE A 969 -35.16 27.51 -48.79
C PHE A 969 -35.43 26.69 -50.06
N THR A 970 -35.56 27.34 -51.21
CA THR A 970 -35.45 26.67 -52.52
C THR A 970 -34.05 26.88 -53.09
N GLY A 971 -33.61 26.06 -54.05
CA GLY A 971 -32.31 26.26 -54.70
C GLY A 971 -32.13 27.67 -55.27
N GLY A 972 -30.95 28.25 -55.06
CA GLY A 972 -30.63 29.63 -55.44
C GLY A 972 -31.25 30.72 -54.55
N GLN A 973 -31.92 30.37 -53.45
CA GLN A 973 -32.43 31.35 -52.49
C GLN A 973 -31.34 31.72 -51.48
N THR A 974 -31.15 33.02 -51.27
CA THR A 974 -30.22 33.55 -50.25
C THR A 974 -30.83 33.49 -48.86
N ASN A 975 -30.11 32.90 -47.91
CA ASN A 975 -30.31 33.08 -46.49
C ASN A 975 -29.55 34.32 -46.01
N ARG A 976 -30.22 35.18 -45.26
CA ARG A 976 -29.56 36.21 -44.44
C ARG A 976 -29.49 35.69 -43.01
N THR A 977 -28.29 35.59 -42.48
CA THR A 977 -28.02 35.18 -41.10
C THR A 977 -27.58 36.41 -40.32
N GLU A 978 -28.26 36.68 -39.20
CA GLU A 978 -27.88 37.66 -38.18
C GLU A 978 -27.25 36.90 -37.00
N LEU A 979 -26.14 37.42 -36.48
CA LEU A 979 -25.43 36.90 -35.32
C LEU A 979 -25.30 38.01 -34.28
N ALA A 980 -25.43 37.67 -33.01
CA ALA A 980 -25.03 38.52 -31.89
C ALA A 980 -24.02 37.76 -31.03
N VAL A 981 -23.04 38.47 -30.49
CA VAL A 981 -22.00 37.91 -29.61
C VAL A 981 -21.74 38.89 -28.48
N ASP A 982 -21.65 38.42 -27.25
CA ASP A 982 -21.35 39.21 -26.05
C ASP A 982 -20.32 38.47 -25.20
N VAL A 983 -19.19 39.10 -24.91
CA VAL A 983 -18.19 38.58 -23.96
C VAL A 983 -18.67 38.95 -22.56
N VAL A 984 -18.94 37.93 -21.74
CA VAL A 984 -19.50 38.04 -20.40
C VAL A 984 -18.39 38.30 -19.39
N GLU A 985 -17.29 37.55 -19.47
CA GLU A 985 -16.11 37.78 -18.64
C GLU A 985 -14.81 37.53 -19.44
N PRO A 986 -13.79 38.39 -19.29
CA PRO A 986 -13.86 39.72 -18.69
C PRO A 986 -14.65 40.72 -19.57
N ASP A 987 -15.46 41.58 -18.95
CA ASP A 987 -16.23 42.65 -19.62
C ASP A 987 -15.32 43.47 -20.58
N ASP A 988 -15.81 43.75 -21.78
CA ASP A 988 -15.15 44.54 -22.85
C ASP A 988 -13.88 43.89 -23.50
N GLU A 989 -13.55 42.62 -23.26
CA GLU A 989 -12.45 41.95 -23.98
C GLU A 989 -12.74 41.83 -25.47
N SER A 990 -11.82 42.32 -26.31
CA SER A 990 -12.04 42.37 -27.76
C SER A 990 -11.80 41.01 -28.40
N VAL A 991 -12.80 40.49 -29.09
CA VAL A 991 -12.71 39.20 -29.80
C VAL A 991 -12.95 39.36 -31.29
N LEU A 992 -12.50 38.36 -32.04
CA LEU A 992 -12.94 38.14 -33.40
C LEU A 992 -14.08 37.14 -33.41
N VAL A 993 -15.00 37.29 -34.34
CA VAL A 993 -16.12 36.37 -34.49
C VAL A 993 -15.99 35.65 -35.82
N ARG A 994 -16.19 34.34 -35.82
CA ARG A 994 -16.42 33.59 -37.06
C ARG A 994 -17.74 32.86 -36.99
N ASP A 995 -18.23 32.56 -38.17
CA ASP A 995 -19.35 31.66 -38.35
C ASP A 995 -19.07 30.65 -39.46
N THR A 996 -19.77 29.52 -39.46
CA THR A 996 -19.56 28.43 -40.42
C THR A 996 -20.76 28.28 -41.35
N VAL A 997 -20.50 28.39 -42.66
CA VAL A 997 -21.48 28.17 -43.72
C VAL A 997 -21.28 26.77 -44.33
N PRO A 998 -22.34 25.95 -44.44
CA PRO A 998 -22.21 24.55 -44.84
C PRO A 998 -21.73 24.38 -46.28
N GLU A 999 -21.17 23.20 -46.58
CA GLU A 999 -20.70 22.86 -47.93
C GLU A 999 -21.82 23.00 -48.98
N ASN A 1000 -21.45 23.51 -50.17
CA ASN A 1000 -22.32 23.77 -51.31
C ASN A 1000 -23.23 25.00 -51.20
N TRP A 1001 -23.22 25.72 -50.08
CA TRP A 1001 -23.75 27.08 -50.00
C TRP A 1001 -22.70 28.10 -50.45
N GLY A 1002 -23.12 29.11 -51.20
CA GLY A 1002 -22.24 30.18 -51.67
C GLY A 1002 -22.32 31.40 -50.78
N VAL A 1003 -21.23 31.78 -50.10
CA VAL A 1003 -21.17 33.04 -49.34
C VAL A 1003 -21.10 34.23 -50.30
N ASP A 1004 -21.96 35.22 -50.12
CA ASP A 1004 -21.92 36.48 -50.87
C ASP A 1004 -21.14 37.54 -50.09
N GLU A 1005 -19.81 37.55 -50.27
CA GLU A 1005 -18.89 38.50 -49.64
C GLU A 1005 -19.14 39.98 -50.05
N ALA A 1006 -19.99 40.25 -51.05
CA ALA A 1006 -20.27 41.62 -51.47
C ALA A 1006 -21.33 42.33 -50.60
N TYR A 1007 -22.02 41.59 -49.72
CA TYR A 1007 -23.08 42.11 -48.85
C TYR A 1007 -22.97 41.52 -47.44
N GLY A 1008 -23.36 42.29 -46.44
CA GLY A 1008 -23.17 41.92 -45.02
C GLY A 1008 -21.86 42.47 -44.46
N ASP A 1009 -21.49 41.95 -43.31
CA ASP A 1009 -20.36 42.37 -42.48
C ASP A 1009 -19.17 41.42 -42.59
N VAL A 1010 -19.22 40.45 -43.52
CA VAL A 1010 -18.13 39.49 -43.76
C VAL A 1010 -16.87 40.22 -44.24
N GLU A 1011 -15.78 40.08 -43.49
CA GLU A 1011 -14.50 40.72 -43.81
C GLU A 1011 -13.53 39.75 -44.50
N ALA A 1012 -13.61 38.45 -44.19
CA ALA A 1012 -12.85 37.42 -44.86
C ALA A 1012 -13.58 36.06 -44.88
N THR A 1013 -13.15 35.16 -45.76
CA THR A 1013 -13.61 33.78 -45.81
C THR A 1013 -12.45 32.79 -45.95
N THR A 1014 -12.57 31.61 -45.33
CA THR A 1014 -11.63 30.50 -45.53
C THR A 1014 -12.39 29.17 -45.66
N PRO A 1015 -11.82 28.16 -46.33
CA PRO A 1015 -12.40 26.81 -46.32
C PRO A 1015 -12.38 26.22 -44.90
N ALA A 1016 -13.49 25.60 -44.49
CA ALA A 1016 -13.56 24.85 -43.22
C ALA A 1016 -12.96 23.44 -43.38
N MET A 1017 -12.25 22.93 -42.37
CA MET A 1017 -11.61 21.60 -42.44
C MET A 1017 -12.61 20.46 -42.67
N ASN A 1018 -13.82 20.57 -42.11
CA ASN A 1018 -14.88 19.57 -42.21
C ASN A 1018 -15.83 19.77 -43.42
N GLY A 1019 -15.43 20.63 -44.37
CA GLY A 1019 -16.27 21.04 -45.50
C GLY A 1019 -17.12 22.27 -45.16
N GLY A 1020 -17.32 23.15 -46.15
CA GLY A 1020 -17.97 24.45 -45.94
C GLY A 1020 -16.99 25.63 -45.98
N THR A 1021 -17.46 26.80 -45.51
CA THR A 1021 -16.73 28.07 -45.53
C THR A 1021 -16.89 28.77 -44.18
N HIS A 1022 -15.78 29.11 -43.53
CA HIS A 1022 -15.79 30.04 -42.40
C HIS A 1022 -15.90 31.47 -42.91
N VAL A 1023 -16.77 32.28 -42.30
CA VAL A 1023 -16.92 33.71 -42.52
C VAL A 1023 -16.46 34.45 -41.26
N TYR A 1024 -15.61 35.45 -41.41
CA TYR A 1024 -14.97 36.14 -40.29
C TYR A 1024 -15.44 37.60 -40.20
N PHE A 1025 -15.57 38.08 -38.97
CA PHE A 1025 -16.01 39.43 -38.60
C PHE A 1025 -15.04 40.02 -37.56
N GLY A 1026 -14.99 41.35 -37.48
CA GLY A 1026 -14.21 42.05 -36.46
C GLY A 1026 -12.70 42.08 -36.69
N LEU A 1027 -12.21 41.67 -37.86
CA LEU A 1027 -10.80 41.75 -38.24
C LEU A 1027 -10.30 43.21 -38.30
N ASP A 1028 -11.15 44.13 -38.78
CA ASP A 1028 -10.82 45.56 -38.86
C ASP A 1028 -11.25 46.37 -37.61
N ASP A 1029 -12.19 45.85 -36.81
CA ASP A 1029 -12.81 46.53 -35.64
C ASP A 1029 -13.24 45.48 -34.59
N SER A 1030 -12.27 44.91 -33.86
CA SER A 1030 -12.50 43.92 -32.80
C SER A 1030 -13.21 44.56 -31.60
N SER A 1031 -14.13 43.82 -30.97
CA SER A 1031 -14.94 44.31 -29.84
C SER A 1031 -15.38 43.16 -28.95
N GLY A 1032 -15.67 43.45 -27.67
CA GLY A 1032 -16.23 42.47 -26.74
C GLY A 1032 -17.74 42.28 -26.86
N SER A 1033 -18.41 43.07 -27.70
CA SER A 1033 -19.80 42.80 -28.04
C SER A 1033 -20.13 43.21 -29.47
N TYR A 1034 -20.96 42.40 -30.10
CA TYR A 1034 -21.49 42.61 -31.43
C TYR A 1034 -23.00 42.45 -31.39
N GLU A 1035 -23.72 43.58 -31.47
CA GLU A 1035 -25.19 43.58 -31.41
C GLU A 1035 -25.85 42.97 -32.67
N GLU A 1036 -25.20 43.05 -33.83
CA GLU A 1036 -25.73 42.53 -35.11
C GLU A 1036 -24.59 42.38 -36.14
N LEU A 1037 -24.18 41.13 -36.43
CA LEU A 1037 -23.29 40.77 -37.55
C LEU A 1037 -24.09 40.01 -38.60
N ILE A 1038 -23.96 40.38 -39.87
CA ILE A 1038 -24.79 39.84 -40.93
C ILE A 1038 -23.93 39.17 -42.00
N HIS A 1039 -24.27 37.94 -42.39
CA HIS A 1039 -23.80 37.38 -43.66
C HIS A 1039 -24.93 36.84 -44.52
N PHE A 1040 -24.62 36.64 -45.80
CA PHE A 1040 -25.54 36.13 -46.79
C PHE A 1040 -24.96 34.89 -47.45
N ALA A 1041 -25.71 33.80 -47.44
CA ALA A 1041 -25.34 32.54 -48.08
C ALA A 1041 -26.43 32.10 -49.05
N GLU A 1042 -26.09 31.80 -50.30
CA GLU A 1042 -27.00 31.32 -51.33
C GLU A 1042 -27.09 29.78 -51.32
N ALA A 1043 -28.31 29.26 -51.25
CA ALA A 1043 -28.58 27.84 -51.28
C ALA A 1043 -28.20 27.22 -52.65
N PRO A 1044 -27.74 25.96 -52.69
CA PRO A 1044 -27.33 25.30 -53.93
C PRO A 1044 -28.44 25.28 -55.01
N ASP A 1045 -28.10 25.70 -56.23
CA ASP A 1045 -29.04 25.88 -57.35
C ASP A 1045 -29.66 24.58 -57.90
N GLU A 1046 -28.96 23.44 -57.83
CA GLU A 1046 -29.33 22.19 -58.50
C GLU A 1046 -29.41 21.01 -57.51
N LEU A 1047 -30.49 20.94 -56.73
CA LEU A 1047 -30.77 19.79 -55.86
C LEU A 1047 -31.67 18.76 -56.55
N LEU A 1048 -31.24 17.49 -56.56
CA LEU A 1048 -32.06 16.37 -57.05
C LEU A 1048 -33.08 15.89 -56.01
N GLU A 1049 -32.76 16.04 -54.72
CA GLU A 1049 -33.58 15.69 -53.57
C GLU A 1049 -33.40 16.78 -52.50
N SER A 1050 -34.43 17.05 -51.70
CA SER A 1050 -34.33 18.02 -50.59
C SER A 1050 -33.30 17.54 -49.57
N ASN A 1051 -32.51 18.46 -49.01
CA ASN A 1051 -31.47 18.13 -48.04
C ASN A 1051 -31.46 19.11 -46.86
N VAL A 1052 -30.91 18.68 -45.72
CA VAL A 1052 -30.71 19.49 -44.52
C VAL A 1052 -29.25 19.92 -44.45
N TYR A 1053 -29.02 21.17 -44.07
CA TYR A 1053 -27.69 21.80 -43.95
C TYR A 1053 -27.61 22.50 -42.60
N GLU A 1054 -26.46 22.42 -41.95
CA GLU A 1054 -26.23 23.07 -40.66
C GLU A 1054 -25.33 24.28 -40.84
N PHE A 1055 -25.78 25.43 -40.33
CA PHE A 1055 -24.98 26.63 -40.18
C PHE A 1055 -24.38 26.62 -38.77
N GLY A 1056 -23.18 27.19 -38.59
CA GLY A 1056 -22.49 27.35 -37.31
C GLY A 1056 -21.65 26.15 -36.88
N PRO A 1057 -21.27 26.09 -35.59
CA PRO A 1057 -21.54 27.11 -34.56
C PRO A 1057 -20.82 28.45 -34.82
N ILE A 1058 -21.26 29.50 -34.13
CA ILE A 1058 -20.49 30.75 -33.97
C ILE A 1058 -19.26 30.40 -33.13
N ALA A 1059 -18.11 30.98 -33.44
CA ALA A 1059 -16.94 30.86 -32.59
C ALA A 1059 -16.22 32.21 -32.43
N VAL A 1060 -15.54 32.39 -31.30
CA VAL A 1060 -14.78 33.59 -30.97
C VAL A 1060 -13.30 33.30 -30.81
N SER A 1061 -12.44 34.27 -31.08
CA SER A 1061 -10.99 34.18 -30.89
C SER A 1061 -10.49 35.42 -30.15
N ARG A 1062 -9.74 35.21 -29.07
CA ARG A 1062 -9.05 36.27 -28.31
C ARG A 1062 -7.84 36.83 -29.06
N ASP A 1063 -7.26 36.04 -29.96
CA ASP A 1063 -6.19 36.49 -30.86
C ASP A 1063 -6.77 37.45 -31.93
N THR A 1064 -6.64 38.75 -31.66
CA THR A 1064 -7.05 39.85 -32.55
C THR A 1064 -5.91 40.41 -33.40
N ASP A 1065 -4.69 39.90 -33.27
CA ASP A 1065 -3.49 40.46 -33.91
C ASP A 1065 -3.33 40.02 -35.38
N ASP A 1066 -3.03 40.95 -36.29
CA ASP A 1066 -2.97 40.72 -37.75
C ASP A 1066 -1.68 40.00 -38.23
N ASP A 1067 -0.95 39.30 -37.36
CA ASP A 1067 0.33 38.64 -37.66
C ASP A 1067 0.23 37.13 -37.93
N GLY A 1068 -0.84 36.47 -37.48
CA GLY A 1068 -1.20 35.08 -37.77
C GLY A 1068 -2.10 34.88 -39.00
N THR A 1069 -2.26 33.63 -39.46
CA THR A 1069 -3.31 33.31 -40.45
C THR A 1069 -4.62 32.98 -39.71
N LEU A 1070 -5.78 33.38 -40.27
CA LEU A 1070 -7.09 33.19 -39.62
C LEU A 1070 -7.39 31.73 -39.25
N THR A 1071 -6.78 30.77 -39.95
CA THR A 1071 -6.94 29.33 -39.71
C THR A 1071 -6.07 28.79 -38.59
N ASP A 1072 -5.02 29.51 -38.19
CA ASP A 1072 -4.07 29.06 -37.16
C ASP A 1072 -4.43 29.59 -35.76
N ARG A 1073 -5.45 30.44 -35.66
CA ARG A 1073 -5.94 30.98 -34.38
C ARG A 1073 -6.72 29.95 -33.58
N GLU A 1074 -6.68 30.08 -32.27
CA GLU A 1074 -7.53 29.33 -31.36
C GLU A 1074 -8.95 29.92 -31.37
N TRP A 1075 -9.96 29.04 -31.52
CA TRP A 1075 -11.36 29.44 -31.65
C TRP A 1075 -12.20 28.69 -30.63
N ILE A 1076 -12.95 29.44 -29.81
CA ILE A 1076 -13.88 28.94 -28.80
C ILE A 1076 -15.28 28.92 -29.42
N GLU A 1077 -15.91 27.74 -29.51
CA GLU A 1077 -17.25 27.59 -30.08
C GLU A 1077 -18.33 27.97 -29.05
N LEU A 1078 -19.30 28.77 -29.48
CA LEU A 1078 -20.40 29.20 -28.62
C LEU A 1078 -21.53 28.18 -28.67
N GLU A 1079 -21.90 27.65 -27.50
CA GLU A 1079 -22.97 26.66 -27.36
C GLU A 1079 -24.32 27.18 -27.89
N ASP A 1080 -25.19 26.26 -28.33
CA ASP A 1080 -26.54 26.55 -28.83
C ASP A 1080 -26.65 27.49 -30.06
N THR A 1081 -25.54 27.85 -30.70
CA THR A 1081 -25.54 28.73 -31.87
C THR A 1081 -25.65 28.01 -33.22
N ALA A 1082 -25.56 26.67 -33.27
CA ALA A 1082 -25.72 25.90 -34.50
C ALA A 1082 -27.18 25.79 -34.97
N ARG A 1083 -27.43 25.81 -36.29
CA ARG A 1083 -28.78 25.84 -36.85
C ARG A 1083 -28.97 25.02 -38.12
N GLU A 1084 -29.91 24.08 -38.09
CA GLU A 1084 -30.34 23.35 -39.28
C GLU A 1084 -31.32 24.14 -40.16
N VAL A 1085 -31.05 24.17 -41.46
CA VAL A 1085 -31.94 24.68 -42.51
C VAL A 1085 -32.18 23.62 -43.58
N THR A 1086 -33.39 23.58 -44.13
CA THR A 1086 -33.75 22.63 -45.21
C THR A 1086 -33.79 23.31 -46.56
N VAL A 1087 -33.11 22.79 -47.58
CA VAL A 1087 -33.28 23.25 -48.97
C VAL A 1087 -34.14 22.24 -49.72
N VAL A 1088 -35.26 22.69 -50.26
CA VAL A 1088 -36.24 21.85 -50.96
C VAL A 1088 -35.90 21.80 -52.45
N ALA A 1089 -35.78 20.59 -52.99
CA ALA A 1089 -35.62 20.39 -54.44
C ALA A 1089 -36.89 20.82 -55.20
N GLU A 1090 -36.75 21.53 -56.32
CA GLU A 1090 -37.89 21.87 -57.18
C GLU A 1090 -38.52 20.58 -57.77
N GLU A 1091 -39.83 20.43 -57.64
CA GLU A 1091 -40.60 19.34 -58.28
C GLU A 1091 -40.46 19.47 -59.82
N THR A 1092 -39.62 18.64 -60.45
CA THR A 1092 -39.31 18.69 -61.90
C THR A 1092 -40.52 18.58 -62.83
#